data_AF-A0A7R8YZ18-F1
#
_entry.id   AF-A0A7R8YZ18-F1
#
_cell.length_a   1.000
_cell.length_b   1.000
_cell.length_c   1.000
_cell.angle_alpha   90.00
_cell.angle_beta   90.00
_cell.angle_gamma   90.00
#
_symmetry.space_group_name_H-M   'P 1'
#
loop_
_entity.id
_entity.type
_entity.pdbx_description
1 polymer ?
#
loop_
_entity_poly.entity_id
_entity_poly.type
_entity_poly.pdbx_seq_one_letter_code
_entity_poly.pdbx_strand_id
1 'polypeptide(L)'
;MNSIRIPGIPLLPGTTLRDISKRHFPRIAQFTHQNGVPMLAEDRPLDYRGKVVEGFTKIYPPGREPKYPGWLSFDKQMLTFHAYFKESLEEVNQAPYQVRHVKIYYFLEDDTVQVVEPQVLNSGIPQGCLVSRQRIPHAAPCTNDFITLLDLNVDKTVRIYDRVYHITGCDKFTRHFLNRAGISVPDEIPSPLDPFTEMRKRKLTGAHAKKPNRVEDTLGQFLAYDRQILKFDAYWNDRSEFGELRKLQLYYYLADDTIEIKEIYAPNSGRDGPAVFLKRSLLPKEWIGLPQPGGDAQPTILNVLGGGLRGGRFMIDGLDMNNRKENCYRDNDLVIGAHINVYGRDVVLVDCDAFTKNYYRKKYGIELFNPVPYPQNFKKECIDTSQRDLPPFNGWGSHIDSEGNCKTVEPKAPQFDFKKFFKYDRCVLRFGAKMISPIPENCDRVFIISYYLADDTLSIFELASRNSGFYGGEFFKRDTFYLPDQEWFTSKRPEIYKAHHFYIGAMRRLRDHLFRIVTADEFTLLYMENHPANFPLSDVKTILKKIRETLQTNYKEFIRKKMEGVCTMDLDGQKVSLICFDNVRNALIELLGERITEQEIISLCRHFSAEEKHPPSCKRERVRSAAQLAIKRDLWDSLDRFKELIYHFDPAKRGFLPENRVRSIILGCRLPFTPEMIDNIMDVLNRNSDCEIELCDLINMIDVSNNPAPAIAPVNVAFELCPNIPFSMSGRMVIWDRLIEGIGLEKSMMETE
;
A
#
# COMPACT_ATOMS: atom_id res chain seq x y z
N MET A 1 -59.41 -24.13 31.95
CA MET A 1 -59.74 -24.84 30.69
C MET A 1 -61.10 -24.35 30.24
N ASN A 2 -61.17 -23.44 29.27
CA ASN A 2 -62.45 -22.90 28.80
C ASN A 2 -62.99 -23.86 27.74
N SER A 3 -63.97 -24.69 28.12
CA SER A 3 -64.76 -25.49 27.18
C SER A 3 -65.88 -24.62 26.63
N ILE A 4 -66.10 -24.65 25.32
CA ILE A 4 -67.20 -23.94 24.69
C ILE A 4 -68.47 -24.74 24.97
N ARG A 5 -69.41 -24.14 25.70
CA ARG A 5 -70.69 -24.76 26.07
C ARG A 5 -71.73 -24.45 25.00
N ILE A 6 -72.47 -25.48 24.57
CA ILE A 6 -73.70 -25.31 23.82
C ILE A 6 -74.84 -25.13 24.84
N PRO A 7 -75.58 -24.01 24.84
CA PRO A 7 -76.65 -23.78 25.80
C PRO A 7 -77.80 -24.80 25.59
N GLY A 8 -78.27 -25.43 26.68
CA GLY A 8 -79.41 -26.36 26.67
C GLY A 8 -79.09 -27.86 26.87
N ILE A 9 -77.81 -28.27 26.98
CA ILE A 9 -77.40 -29.67 27.13
C ILE A 9 -76.79 -29.95 28.54
N PRO A 10 -77.07 -31.12 29.17
CA PRO A 10 -76.48 -31.51 30.46
C PRO A 10 -74.97 -31.83 30.37
N LEU A 11 -74.24 -31.55 31.47
CA LEU A 11 -72.80 -31.80 31.59
C LEU A 11 -72.50 -33.28 31.90
N LEU A 12 -72.45 -34.10 30.84
CA LEU A 12 -72.00 -35.48 30.91
C LEU A 12 -70.62 -35.62 30.19
N PRO A 13 -69.78 -36.58 30.56
CA PRO A 13 -68.51 -36.81 29.87
C PRO A 13 -68.77 -37.13 28.38
N GLY A 14 -68.36 -36.24 27.48
CA GLY A 14 -68.55 -36.38 26.03
C GLY A 14 -69.36 -35.27 25.36
N THR A 15 -70.13 -34.48 26.12
CA THR A 15 -70.93 -33.35 25.58
C THR A 15 -70.18 -32.00 25.59
N THR A 16 -68.89 -32.02 25.91
CA THR A 16 -68.01 -30.84 25.93
C THR A 16 -67.00 -30.90 24.78
N LEU A 17 -67.01 -29.92 23.87
CA LEU A 17 -65.99 -29.76 22.84
C LEU A 17 -64.71 -29.17 23.46
N ARG A 18 -63.60 -29.91 23.34
CA ARG A 18 -62.27 -29.45 23.76
C ARG A 18 -61.59 -28.78 22.57
N ASP A 19 -61.12 -27.55 22.76
CA ASP A 19 -60.34 -26.84 21.74
C ASP A 19 -58.91 -27.37 21.70
N ILE A 20 -58.55 -28.10 20.63
CA ILE A 20 -57.27 -28.81 20.47
C ILE A 20 -56.15 -27.84 20.02
N SER A 21 -56.50 -26.61 19.62
CA SER A 21 -55.58 -25.63 19.05
C SER A 21 -54.68 -24.93 20.08
N LYS A 22 -55.09 -24.86 21.36
CA LYS A 22 -54.29 -24.27 22.44
C LYS A 22 -53.32 -25.29 23.05
N ARG A 23 -52.03 -25.11 22.79
CA ARG A 23 -50.95 -25.97 23.33
C ARG A 23 -50.29 -25.43 24.59
N HIS A 24 -50.48 -24.15 24.93
CA HIS A 24 -49.85 -23.51 26.08
C HIS A 24 -50.89 -23.07 27.12
N PHE A 25 -50.78 -23.64 28.32
CA PHE A 25 -51.67 -23.34 29.45
C PHE A 25 -50.84 -22.76 30.61
N PRO A 26 -50.55 -21.46 30.62
CA PRO A 26 -49.80 -20.85 31.70
C PRO A 26 -50.59 -20.97 33.01
N ARG A 27 -49.94 -21.49 34.06
CA ARG A 27 -50.49 -21.44 35.42
C ARG A 27 -50.27 -20.05 35.98
N ILE A 28 -51.36 -19.36 36.29
CA ILE A 28 -51.31 -18.09 37.01
C ILE A 28 -50.95 -18.41 38.46
N ALA A 29 -49.87 -17.82 38.99
CA ALA A 29 -49.43 -18.01 40.36
C ALA A 29 -50.38 -17.26 41.32
N GLN A 30 -51.49 -17.90 41.70
CA GLN A 30 -52.46 -17.35 42.64
C GLN A 30 -51.95 -17.32 44.09
N PHE A 31 -50.85 -18.04 44.38
CA PHE A 31 -50.23 -18.10 45.69
C PHE A 31 -48.75 -17.76 45.52
N THR A 32 -48.27 -16.77 46.27
CA THR A 32 -46.89 -16.29 46.22
C THR A 32 -46.36 -16.11 47.63
N HIS A 33 -45.09 -16.46 47.87
CA HIS A 33 -44.41 -16.12 49.11
C HIS A 33 -43.74 -14.76 48.97
N GLN A 34 -44.22 -13.75 49.70
CA GLN A 34 -43.46 -12.51 49.93
C GLN A 34 -42.88 -12.57 51.35
N ASN A 35 -41.57 -12.39 51.46
CA ASN A 35 -40.84 -12.35 52.74
C ASN A 35 -41.09 -13.58 53.65
N GLY A 36 -41.18 -14.78 53.04
CA GLY A 36 -41.28 -16.05 53.77
C GLY A 36 -42.69 -16.47 54.19
N VAL A 37 -43.73 -15.66 53.98
CA VAL A 37 -45.12 -16.00 54.32
C VAL A 37 -45.92 -16.30 53.05
N PRO A 38 -46.64 -17.46 52.96
CA PRO A 38 -47.48 -17.77 51.81
C PRO A 38 -48.72 -16.87 51.83
N MET A 39 -48.89 -16.04 50.79
CA MET A 39 -50.09 -15.21 50.63
C MET A 39 -50.78 -15.51 49.29
N LEU A 40 -52.10 -15.34 49.25
CA LEU A 40 -52.88 -15.35 48.02
C LEU A 40 -52.59 -14.04 47.27
N ALA A 41 -52.11 -14.11 46.04
CA ALA A 41 -51.82 -12.93 45.23
C ALA A 41 -53.14 -12.27 44.80
N GLU A 42 -53.55 -11.19 45.48
CA GLU A 42 -54.78 -10.43 45.21
C GLU A 42 -54.67 -9.46 44.01
N ASP A 43 -53.78 -9.74 43.05
CA ASP A 43 -53.72 -8.95 41.82
C ASP A 43 -54.81 -9.41 40.86
N ARG A 44 -55.80 -8.52 40.67
CA ARG A 44 -56.99 -8.75 39.85
C ARG A 44 -56.59 -8.98 38.39
N PRO A 45 -57.17 -9.97 37.69
CA PRO A 45 -56.90 -10.15 36.27
C PRO A 45 -57.49 -8.96 35.49
N LEU A 46 -56.61 -8.18 34.89
CA LEU A 46 -56.95 -7.25 33.82
C LEU A 46 -57.33 -8.07 32.58
N ASP A 47 -58.49 -7.79 31.99
CA ASP A 47 -58.78 -8.31 30.67
C ASP A 47 -57.84 -7.67 29.63
N TYR A 48 -57.64 -8.30 28.47
CA TYR A 48 -56.66 -7.96 27.40
C TYR A 48 -56.80 -6.54 26.78
N ARG A 49 -57.66 -5.68 27.34
CA ARG A 49 -57.83 -4.26 26.98
C ARG A 49 -57.85 -3.30 28.18
N GLY A 50 -57.47 -3.75 29.39
CA GLY A 50 -57.09 -2.87 30.50
C GLY A 50 -58.17 -1.93 31.05
N LYS A 51 -59.36 -2.44 31.43
CA LYS A 51 -60.35 -1.68 32.23
C LYS A 51 -60.94 -2.51 33.38
N VAL A 52 -61.24 -1.85 34.49
CA VAL A 52 -61.78 -2.40 35.75
C VAL A 52 -63.31 -2.55 35.63
N VAL A 53 -63.83 -3.74 35.93
CA VAL A 53 -65.28 -3.99 36.03
C VAL A 53 -65.68 -3.87 37.51
N GLU A 54 -66.52 -2.88 37.83
CA GLU A 54 -67.18 -2.78 39.14
C GLU A 54 -68.41 -3.70 39.16
N GLY A 55 -68.46 -4.60 40.14
CA GLY A 55 -69.64 -5.40 40.43
C GLY A 55 -69.87 -5.48 41.93
N PHE A 56 -70.89 -4.78 42.43
CA PHE A 56 -71.41 -4.95 43.79
C PHE A 56 -72.29 -6.21 43.86
N THR A 57 -71.98 -7.14 44.76
CA THR A 57 -72.91 -8.20 45.17
C THR A 57 -73.81 -7.70 46.31
N LYS A 58 -75.13 -7.68 46.11
CA LYS A 58 -76.11 -7.45 47.20
C LYS A 58 -76.82 -8.74 47.61
N ILE A 59 -77.19 -8.79 48.89
CA ILE A 59 -77.45 -9.96 49.73
C ILE A 59 -78.96 -10.29 49.91
N TYR A 60 -79.91 -9.62 49.22
CA TYR A 60 -81.35 -9.87 49.41
C TYR A 60 -82.16 -9.95 48.09
N PRO A 61 -83.27 -10.74 48.03
CA PRO A 61 -84.03 -10.99 46.79
C PRO A 61 -85.02 -9.86 46.43
N PRO A 62 -85.43 -9.71 45.15
CA PRO A 62 -86.24 -8.58 44.70
C PRO A 62 -87.73 -8.76 45.03
N GLY A 63 -88.29 -7.82 45.79
CA GLY A 63 -89.72 -7.70 46.10
C GLY A 63 -90.32 -6.39 45.55
N ARG A 64 -91.56 -6.47 45.05
CA ARG A 64 -92.37 -5.44 44.36
C ARG A 64 -92.24 -4.01 44.94
N GLU A 65 -91.91 -3.05 44.08
CA GLU A 65 -91.85 -1.60 44.40
C GLU A 65 -93.25 -0.93 44.31
N PRO A 66 -93.55 0.07 45.16
CA PRO A 66 -94.81 0.85 45.11
C PRO A 66 -94.87 1.77 43.87
N LYS A 67 -96.06 1.93 43.25
CA LYS A 67 -96.25 2.84 42.10
C LYS A 67 -96.20 4.30 42.55
N TYR A 68 -95.20 5.03 42.09
CA TYR A 68 -95.04 6.46 42.33
C TYR A 68 -95.92 7.31 41.39
N PRO A 69 -96.30 8.55 41.76
CA PRO A 69 -96.99 9.47 40.84
C PRO A 69 -96.08 9.87 39.66
N GLY A 70 -96.65 10.26 38.52
CA GLY A 70 -95.91 10.53 37.29
C GLY A 70 -94.78 11.57 37.44
N TRP A 71 -95.07 12.69 38.11
CA TRP A 71 -94.08 13.75 38.38
C TRP A 71 -92.88 13.27 39.21
N LEU A 72 -93.05 12.23 40.05
CA LEU A 72 -91.97 11.64 40.85
C LEU A 72 -91.30 10.46 40.12
N SER A 73 -92.07 9.70 39.34
CA SER A 73 -91.59 8.53 38.59
C SER A 73 -90.71 8.94 37.41
N PHE A 74 -91.02 10.08 36.80
CA PHE A 74 -90.37 10.61 35.61
C PHE A 74 -89.64 11.94 35.87
N ASP A 75 -89.34 12.25 37.14
CA ASP A 75 -88.55 13.44 37.51
C ASP A 75 -87.25 13.48 36.70
N LYS A 76 -86.98 14.63 36.06
CA LYS A 76 -85.82 14.89 35.18
C LYS A 76 -85.70 13.97 33.95
N GLN A 77 -86.69 13.13 33.68
CA GLN A 77 -86.74 12.35 32.45
C GLN A 77 -87.42 13.20 31.37
N MET A 78 -86.64 13.56 30.36
CA MET A 78 -87.12 14.28 29.20
C MET A 78 -86.78 13.50 27.94
N LEU A 79 -87.71 13.55 27.00
CA LEU A 79 -87.51 13.00 25.68
C LEU A 79 -87.04 14.09 24.73
N THR A 80 -85.90 13.86 24.09
CA THR A 80 -85.30 14.76 23.12
C THR A 80 -85.43 14.20 21.70
N PHE A 81 -85.97 15.03 20.82
CA PHE A 81 -86.12 14.78 19.39
C PHE A 81 -85.33 15.81 18.60
N HIS A 82 -84.62 15.36 17.58
CA HIS A 82 -83.95 16.20 16.60
C HIS A 82 -84.93 16.48 15.47
N ALA A 83 -85.12 17.76 15.15
CA ALA A 83 -86.01 18.18 14.09
C ALA A 83 -85.40 19.35 13.31
N TYR A 84 -85.99 19.68 12.17
CA TYR A 84 -85.71 20.92 11.46
C TYR A 84 -86.99 21.54 10.93
N PHE A 85 -86.94 22.82 10.62
CA PHE A 85 -87.93 23.48 9.78
C PHE A 85 -87.23 24.28 8.68
N LYS A 86 -87.93 24.50 7.57
CA LYS A 86 -87.44 25.31 6.45
C LYS A 86 -87.95 26.74 6.59
N GLU A 87 -87.07 27.71 6.47
CA GLU A 87 -87.39 29.14 6.46
C GLU A 87 -87.06 29.68 5.05
N SER A 88 -88.05 30.26 4.38
CA SER A 88 -87.89 30.83 3.03
C SER A 88 -87.04 32.11 3.08
N LEU A 89 -86.08 32.24 2.16
CA LEU A 89 -85.21 33.42 2.04
C LEU A 89 -85.51 34.12 0.72
N GLU A 90 -86.02 35.35 0.78
CA GLU A 90 -86.35 36.13 -0.43
C GLU A 90 -85.15 36.96 -0.94
N GLU A 91 -84.26 37.39 -0.05
CA GLU A 91 -83.19 38.36 -0.37
C GLU A 91 -81.87 37.72 -0.86
N VAL A 92 -81.66 36.42 -0.65
CA VAL A 92 -80.38 35.75 -0.95
C VAL A 92 -80.40 35.08 -2.33
N ASN A 93 -79.68 35.69 -3.27
CA ASN A 93 -79.51 35.12 -4.61
C ASN A 93 -78.81 33.75 -4.52
N GLN A 94 -79.37 32.71 -5.16
CA GLN A 94 -78.93 31.30 -5.17
C GLN A 94 -79.28 30.41 -3.95
N ALA A 95 -79.94 30.93 -2.90
CA ALA A 95 -80.39 30.12 -1.76
C ALA A 95 -81.86 30.44 -1.39
N PRO A 96 -82.86 29.72 -1.95
CA PRO A 96 -84.28 30.06 -1.78
C PRO A 96 -84.84 29.77 -0.38
N TYR A 97 -84.16 28.94 0.41
CA TYR A 97 -84.54 28.63 1.78
C TYR A 97 -83.29 28.30 2.61
N GLN A 98 -83.41 28.44 3.93
CA GLN A 98 -82.46 27.94 4.91
C GLN A 98 -83.10 26.86 5.79
N VAL A 99 -82.30 25.89 6.21
CA VAL A 99 -82.73 24.80 7.10
C VAL A 99 -82.27 25.11 8.52
N ARG A 100 -83.22 25.25 9.46
CA ARG A 100 -82.93 25.51 10.88
C ARG A 100 -83.17 24.26 11.71
N HIS A 101 -82.09 23.75 12.29
CA HIS A 101 -82.12 22.59 13.15
C HIS A 101 -82.60 22.97 14.55
N VAL A 102 -83.47 22.18 15.14
CA VAL A 102 -84.02 22.39 16.47
C VAL A 102 -84.05 21.09 17.26
N LYS A 103 -84.04 21.20 18.58
CA LYS A 103 -84.31 20.11 19.51
C LYS A 103 -85.67 20.35 20.15
N ILE A 104 -86.54 19.35 20.04
CA ILE A 104 -87.84 19.33 20.72
C ILE A 104 -87.66 18.48 21.97
N TYR A 105 -87.87 19.10 23.13
CA TYR A 105 -87.89 18.44 24.44
C TYR A 105 -89.33 18.20 24.85
N TYR A 106 -89.64 16.97 25.25
CA TYR A 106 -90.91 16.56 25.83
C TYR A 106 -90.65 16.08 27.25
N PHE A 107 -91.21 16.76 28.25
CA PHE A 107 -90.99 16.45 29.66
C PHE A 107 -92.04 15.44 30.12
N LEU A 108 -91.60 14.27 30.59
CA LEU A 108 -92.49 13.18 31.00
C LEU A 108 -93.19 13.43 32.34
N GLU A 109 -92.72 14.43 33.11
CA GLU A 109 -93.30 14.77 34.42
C GLU A 109 -94.66 15.45 34.32
N ASP A 110 -94.89 16.27 33.28
CA ASP A 110 -96.05 17.16 33.14
C ASP A 110 -96.57 17.33 31.70
N ASP A 111 -96.11 16.49 30.76
CA ASP A 111 -96.46 16.52 29.33
C ASP A 111 -96.22 17.88 28.65
N THR A 112 -95.22 18.64 29.12
CA THR A 112 -94.84 19.93 28.50
C THR A 112 -93.83 19.75 27.39
N VAL A 113 -93.86 20.66 26.42
CA VAL A 113 -92.95 20.68 25.27
C VAL A 113 -92.16 21.98 25.25
N GLN A 114 -90.88 21.88 24.93
CA GLN A 114 -89.98 23.01 24.72
C GLN A 114 -89.22 22.83 23.42
N VAL A 115 -89.11 23.86 22.60
CA VAL A 115 -88.36 23.82 21.33
C VAL A 115 -87.18 24.76 21.41
N VAL A 116 -85.98 24.23 21.26
CA VAL A 116 -84.72 24.97 21.38
C VAL A 116 -83.86 24.77 20.14
N GLU A 117 -83.46 25.87 19.52
CA GLU A 117 -82.44 25.88 18.49
C GLU A 117 -81.04 25.88 19.13
N PRO A 118 -80.19 24.87 18.84
CA PRO A 118 -78.83 24.83 19.35
C PRO A 118 -78.00 25.98 18.77
N GLN A 119 -77.08 26.53 19.57
CA GLN A 119 -76.20 27.60 19.13
C GLN A 119 -75.15 27.08 18.14
N VAL A 120 -75.07 27.71 16.97
CA VAL A 120 -74.09 27.43 15.91
C VAL A 120 -73.21 28.67 15.74
N LEU A 121 -71.90 28.49 15.93
CA LEU A 121 -70.93 29.56 15.76
C LEU A 121 -71.05 30.18 14.36
N ASN A 122 -71.05 31.52 14.30
CA ASN A 122 -71.16 32.30 13.06
C ASN A 122 -72.48 32.11 12.29
N SER A 123 -73.57 31.66 12.94
CA SER A 123 -74.88 31.57 12.25
C SER A 123 -75.42 32.94 11.83
N GLY A 124 -75.18 33.99 12.61
CA GLY A 124 -75.64 35.35 12.32
C GLY A 124 -77.12 35.61 12.60
N ILE A 125 -77.83 34.65 13.17
CA ILE A 125 -79.27 34.70 13.51
C ILE A 125 -79.40 34.55 15.03
N PRO A 126 -80.37 35.21 15.71
CA PRO A 126 -80.65 34.94 17.11
C PRO A 126 -81.08 33.47 17.29
N GLN A 127 -80.31 32.73 18.09
CA GLN A 127 -80.51 31.30 18.39
C GLN A 127 -80.83 31.10 19.87
N GLY A 128 -81.57 30.04 20.19
CA GLY A 128 -81.94 29.70 21.56
C GLY A 128 -83.34 29.09 21.67
N CYS A 129 -84.04 29.39 22.75
CA CYS A 129 -85.39 28.87 22.99
C CYS A 129 -86.40 29.52 22.02
N LEU A 130 -87.00 28.73 21.14
CA LEU A 130 -88.05 29.17 20.20
C LEU A 130 -89.43 29.07 20.83
N VAL A 131 -89.68 28.01 21.60
CA VAL A 131 -90.92 27.79 22.34
C VAL A 131 -90.56 27.49 23.78
N SER A 132 -90.99 28.35 24.70
CA SER A 132 -90.83 28.13 26.14
C SER A 132 -91.61 26.91 26.60
N ARG A 133 -91.12 26.26 27.66
CA ARG A 133 -91.70 25.03 28.20
C ARG A 133 -93.17 25.26 28.60
N GLN A 134 -94.09 24.62 27.88
CA GLN A 134 -95.53 24.67 28.16
C GLN A 134 -96.26 23.50 27.48
N ARG A 135 -97.52 23.24 27.86
CA ARG A 135 -98.36 22.27 27.14
C ARG A 135 -98.86 22.91 25.84
N ILE A 136 -98.54 22.29 24.71
CA ILE A 136 -98.82 22.86 23.39
C ILE A 136 -100.13 22.27 22.86
N PRO A 137 -101.14 23.09 22.51
CA PRO A 137 -102.37 22.59 21.90
C PRO A 137 -102.13 22.17 20.45
N HIS A 138 -102.91 21.20 19.96
CA HIS A 138 -102.88 20.81 18.54
C HIS A 138 -103.35 21.96 17.62
N ALA A 139 -102.87 21.93 16.37
CA ALA A 139 -103.37 22.83 15.34
C ALA A 139 -104.84 22.53 14.97
N ALA A 140 -105.58 23.53 14.47
CA ALA A 140 -106.98 23.37 14.08
C ALA A 140 -107.15 22.21 13.06
N PRO A 141 -108.19 21.35 13.19
CA PRO A 141 -109.45 21.57 13.91
C PRO A 141 -109.52 21.04 15.35
N CYS A 142 -108.47 20.39 15.88
CA CYS A 142 -108.50 19.69 17.18
C CYS A 142 -107.97 20.55 18.34
N THR A 143 -108.49 21.77 18.52
CA THR A 143 -107.91 22.77 19.45
C THR A 143 -108.00 22.40 20.95
N ASN A 144 -108.85 21.43 21.32
CA ASN A 144 -109.07 21.05 22.72
C ASN A 144 -108.05 20.03 23.27
N ASP A 145 -107.24 19.40 22.40
CA ASP A 145 -106.26 18.39 22.80
C ASP A 145 -104.83 18.95 22.78
N PHE A 146 -103.98 18.43 23.67
CA PHE A 146 -102.56 18.78 23.76
C PHE A 146 -101.69 17.72 23.09
N ILE A 147 -100.54 18.15 22.57
CA ILE A 147 -99.55 17.24 21.97
C ILE A 147 -99.12 16.21 23.01
N THR A 148 -99.29 14.94 22.66
CA THR A 148 -98.89 13.80 23.49
C THR A 148 -97.62 13.15 22.96
N LEU A 149 -97.06 12.22 23.74
CA LEU A 149 -95.93 11.40 23.34
C LEU A 149 -96.16 10.64 22.01
N LEU A 150 -97.40 10.25 21.69
CA LEU A 150 -97.72 9.45 20.51
C LEU A 150 -97.61 10.25 19.20
N ASP A 151 -97.68 11.58 19.30
CA ASP A 151 -97.61 12.50 18.16
C ASP A 151 -96.16 12.74 17.72
N LEU A 152 -95.20 12.48 18.60
CA LEU A 152 -93.78 12.66 18.38
C LEU A 152 -93.12 11.32 18.02
N ASN A 153 -92.77 11.13 16.75
CA ASN A 153 -91.91 10.02 16.31
C ASN A 153 -90.98 10.48 15.18
N VAL A 154 -89.90 9.73 14.93
CA VAL A 154 -89.00 9.97 13.79
C VAL A 154 -89.78 9.84 12.48
N ASP A 155 -89.51 10.73 11.53
CA ASP A 155 -90.22 10.90 10.24
C ASP A 155 -91.64 11.49 10.32
N LYS A 156 -92.11 11.87 11.51
CA LYS A 156 -93.37 12.60 11.64
C LYS A 156 -93.17 14.12 11.53
N THR A 157 -94.16 14.77 10.92
CA THR A 157 -94.24 16.23 10.83
C THR A 157 -95.19 16.75 11.90
N VAL A 158 -94.71 17.66 12.75
CA VAL A 158 -95.48 18.21 13.86
C VAL A 158 -95.61 19.71 13.67
N ARG A 159 -96.85 20.19 13.61
CA ARG A 159 -97.14 21.62 13.57
C ARG A 159 -97.26 22.15 15.00
N ILE A 160 -96.31 22.99 15.39
CA ILE A 160 -96.32 23.67 16.69
C ILE A 160 -96.50 25.16 16.38
N TYR A 161 -97.63 25.72 16.81
CA TYR A 161 -98.09 27.06 16.42
C TYR A 161 -98.11 27.21 14.89
N ASP A 162 -97.37 28.20 14.36
CA ASP A 162 -97.34 28.49 12.92
C ASP A 162 -96.21 27.80 12.16
N ARG A 163 -95.37 27.00 12.85
CA ARG A 163 -94.22 26.35 12.24
C ARG A 163 -94.44 24.84 12.13
N VAL A 164 -94.02 24.28 11.00
CA VAL A 164 -94.02 22.83 10.75
C VAL A 164 -92.61 22.29 10.96
N TYR A 165 -92.48 21.42 11.96
CA TYR A 165 -91.22 20.77 12.31
C TYR A 165 -91.20 19.34 11.76
N HIS A 166 -90.12 18.99 11.09
CA HIS A 166 -89.86 17.63 10.61
C HIS A 166 -88.89 16.94 11.58
N ILE A 167 -89.34 15.88 12.25
CA ILE A 167 -88.50 15.13 13.19
C ILE A 167 -87.59 14.19 12.40
N THR A 168 -86.29 14.44 12.44
CA THR A 168 -85.26 13.64 11.76
C THR A 168 -84.74 12.49 12.59
N GLY A 169 -84.69 12.68 13.90
CA GLY A 169 -84.04 11.73 14.80
C GLY A 169 -84.45 11.93 16.25
N CYS A 170 -83.92 11.09 17.12
CA CYS A 170 -84.15 11.18 18.55
C CYS A 170 -82.88 10.73 19.27
N ASP A 171 -82.69 11.18 20.51
CA ASP A 171 -81.56 10.75 21.31
C ASP A 171 -81.61 9.24 21.65
N LYS A 172 -80.48 8.69 22.08
CA LYS A 172 -80.38 7.28 22.48
C LYS A 172 -81.36 6.98 23.61
N PHE A 173 -81.47 7.86 24.62
CA PHE A 173 -82.39 7.64 25.73
C PHE A 173 -83.85 7.52 25.26
N THR A 174 -84.27 8.42 24.37
CA THR A 174 -85.65 8.43 23.87
C THR A 174 -85.98 7.22 23.02
N ARG A 175 -85.03 6.80 22.19
CA ARG A 175 -85.17 5.57 21.40
C ARG A 175 -85.40 4.36 22.30
N HIS A 176 -84.62 4.21 23.36
CA HIS A 176 -84.78 3.10 24.31
C HIS A 176 -86.08 3.20 25.10
N PHE A 177 -86.46 4.41 25.53
CA PHE A 177 -87.68 4.65 26.28
C PHE A 177 -88.93 4.33 25.45
N LEU A 178 -89.01 4.83 24.22
CA LEU A 178 -90.12 4.58 23.29
C LEU A 178 -90.21 3.09 22.92
N ASN A 179 -89.08 2.44 22.61
CA ASN A 179 -89.06 1.01 22.32
C ASN A 179 -89.53 0.16 23.52
N ARG A 180 -89.16 0.57 24.76
CA ARG A 180 -89.65 -0.08 25.99
C ARG A 180 -91.14 0.18 26.25
N ALA A 181 -91.64 1.35 25.84
CA ALA A 181 -93.07 1.69 25.89
C ALA A 181 -93.90 1.02 24.76
N GLY A 182 -93.26 0.28 23.85
CA GLY A 182 -93.92 -0.41 22.74
C GLY A 182 -94.07 0.43 21.46
N ILE A 183 -93.48 1.63 21.41
CA ILE A 183 -93.49 2.51 20.24
C ILE A 183 -92.19 2.27 19.46
N SER A 184 -92.29 1.68 18.27
CA SER A 184 -91.12 1.47 17.40
C SER A 184 -90.63 2.78 16.80
N VAL A 185 -89.36 3.10 17.02
CA VAL A 185 -88.71 4.31 16.50
C VAL A 185 -87.91 3.99 15.23
N PRO A 186 -88.22 4.60 14.07
CA PRO A 186 -87.41 4.50 12.85
C PRO A 186 -85.97 4.99 13.01
N ASP A 187 -85.10 4.60 12.08
CA ASP A 187 -83.72 5.11 12.03
C ASP A 187 -83.64 6.59 11.67
N GLU A 188 -82.55 7.25 12.07
CA GLU A 188 -82.37 8.69 11.87
C GLU A 188 -82.27 9.03 10.38
N ILE A 189 -83.08 10.00 9.95
CA ILE A 189 -83.17 10.46 8.57
C ILE A 189 -82.23 11.65 8.40
N PRO A 190 -81.38 11.69 7.35
CA PRO A 190 -80.55 12.85 7.10
C PRO A 190 -81.43 14.07 6.82
N SER A 191 -81.15 15.17 7.52
CA SER A 191 -81.74 16.47 7.22
C SER A 191 -81.40 16.90 5.79
N PRO A 192 -82.29 17.64 5.10
CA PRO A 192 -82.00 18.19 3.78
C PRO A 192 -80.78 19.12 3.85
N LEU A 193 -79.97 19.09 2.80
CA LEU A 193 -78.83 19.99 2.66
C LEU A 193 -79.33 21.44 2.60
N ASP A 194 -78.74 22.31 3.43
CA ASP A 194 -79.01 23.74 3.41
C ASP A 194 -78.22 24.43 2.29
N PRO A 195 -78.89 24.96 1.23
CA PRO A 195 -78.22 25.66 0.14
C PRO A 195 -77.37 26.84 0.63
N PHE A 196 -77.83 27.53 1.69
CA PHE A 196 -77.15 28.69 2.25
C PHE A 196 -75.82 28.29 2.92
N THR A 197 -75.86 27.27 3.79
CA THR A 197 -74.65 26.73 4.43
C THR A 197 -73.68 26.12 3.42
N GLU A 198 -74.16 25.46 2.37
CA GLU A 198 -73.29 24.90 1.32
C GLU A 198 -72.59 26.01 0.52
N MET A 199 -73.29 27.08 0.15
CA MET A 199 -72.69 28.25 -0.49
C MET A 199 -71.59 28.86 0.40
N ARG A 200 -71.86 29.00 1.70
CA ARG A 200 -70.88 29.56 2.65
C ARG A 200 -69.67 28.63 2.82
N LYS A 201 -69.87 27.31 2.88
CA LYS A 201 -68.78 26.32 2.91
C LYS A 201 -67.93 26.41 1.65
N ARG A 202 -68.53 26.46 0.46
CA ARG A 202 -67.82 26.61 -0.83
C ARG A 202 -66.97 27.90 -0.86
N LYS A 203 -67.51 29.02 -0.37
CA LYS A 203 -66.77 30.29 -0.24
C LYS A 203 -65.60 30.18 0.75
N LEU A 204 -65.78 29.52 1.90
CA LEU A 204 -64.71 29.31 2.89
C LEU A 204 -63.62 28.35 2.42
N THR A 205 -63.99 27.22 1.80
CA THR A 205 -63.03 26.25 1.25
C THR A 205 -62.28 26.80 0.04
N GLY A 206 -62.91 27.66 -0.76
CA GLY A 206 -62.24 28.37 -1.86
C GLY A 206 -61.30 29.48 -1.38
N ALA A 207 -61.55 30.10 -0.23
CA ALA A 207 -60.73 31.18 0.31
C ALA A 207 -59.46 30.71 1.03
N HIS A 208 -59.42 29.46 1.51
CA HIS A 208 -58.24 28.86 2.14
C HIS A 208 -57.65 27.75 1.26
N ALA A 209 -56.94 28.14 0.21
CA ALA A 209 -55.90 27.27 -0.34
C ALA A 209 -54.91 26.95 0.80
N LYS A 210 -54.98 25.74 1.34
CA LYS A 210 -53.99 25.26 2.30
C LYS A 210 -52.64 25.39 1.62
N LYS A 211 -51.73 26.20 2.18
CA LYS A 211 -50.33 26.19 1.75
C LYS A 211 -49.87 24.72 1.72
N PRO A 212 -49.19 24.25 0.68
CA PRO A 212 -48.60 22.93 0.71
C PRO A 212 -47.51 22.92 1.77
N ASN A 213 -47.83 22.46 2.99
CA ASN A 213 -46.83 22.24 4.04
C ASN A 213 -46.08 20.95 3.70
N ARG A 214 -45.14 21.04 2.76
CA ARG A 214 -44.16 19.99 2.50
C ARG A 214 -42.97 20.24 3.41
N VAL A 215 -42.94 19.56 4.55
CA VAL A 215 -41.78 19.58 5.45
C VAL A 215 -40.85 18.46 4.98
N GLU A 216 -39.79 18.82 4.26
CA GLU A 216 -38.68 17.90 3.99
C GLU A 216 -37.75 17.92 5.21
N ASP A 217 -37.42 16.74 5.75
CA ASP A 217 -36.53 16.62 6.92
C ASP A 217 -35.07 16.80 6.49
N THR A 218 -34.67 18.05 6.33
CA THR A 218 -33.30 18.45 5.97
C THR A 218 -32.32 18.29 7.13
N LEU A 219 -32.81 18.38 8.37
CA LEU A 219 -31.99 18.33 9.57
C LEU A 219 -31.49 16.91 9.86
N GLY A 220 -32.31 15.88 9.62
CA GLY A 220 -31.92 14.49 9.85
C GLY A 220 -30.69 14.06 9.04
N GLN A 221 -30.66 14.40 7.74
CA GLN A 221 -29.52 14.09 6.86
C GLN A 221 -28.26 14.85 7.27
N PHE A 222 -28.41 16.14 7.61
CA PHE A 222 -27.31 16.96 8.09
C PHE A 222 -26.66 16.38 9.36
N LEU A 223 -27.45 15.97 10.35
CA LEU A 223 -26.92 15.42 11.61
C LEU A 223 -26.23 14.06 11.43
N ALA A 224 -26.70 13.23 10.49
CA ALA A 224 -26.12 11.91 10.25
C ALA A 224 -24.75 11.97 9.57
N TYR A 225 -24.57 12.94 8.67
CA TYR A 225 -23.41 13.02 7.78
C TYR A 225 -22.61 14.33 7.93
N ASP A 226 -22.77 15.05 9.06
CA ASP A 226 -22.04 16.29 9.32
C ASP A 226 -20.53 16.07 9.16
N ARG A 227 -19.87 16.99 8.46
CA ARG A 227 -18.42 16.97 8.12
C ARG A 227 -17.93 15.77 7.32
N GLN A 228 -18.81 14.90 6.81
CA GLN A 228 -18.41 13.80 5.93
C GLN A 228 -18.45 14.24 4.48
N ILE A 229 -17.28 14.19 3.83
CA ILE A 229 -17.09 14.68 2.46
C ILE A 229 -16.42 13.59 1.65
N LEU A 230 -16.96 13.30 0.47
CA LEU A 230 -16.31 12.42 -0.50
C LEU A 230 -15.43 13.25 -1.42
N LYS A 231 -14.12 13.04 -1.32
CA LYS A 231 -13.11 13.71 -2.15
C LYS A 231 -12.63 12.80 -3.29
N PHE A 232 -12.66 13.34 -4.51
CA PHE A 232 -12.17 12.71 -5.73
C PHE A 232 -11.15 13.62 -6.43
N ASP A 233 -10.11 13.01 -6.98
CA ASP A 233 -9.21 13.67 -7.92
C ASP A 233 -9.77 13.46 -9.34
N ALA A 234 -9.78 14.51 -10.13
CA ALA A 234 -10.39 14.53 -11.45
C ALA A 234 -9.54 15.33 -12.44
N TYR A 235 -9.86 15.20 -13.73
CA TYR A 235 -9.36 16.14 -14.74
C TYR A 235 -10.46 16.55 -15.70
N TRP A 236 -10.28 17.72 -16.28
CA TRP A 236 -11.03 18.16 -17.44
C TRP A 236 -10.07 18.35 -18.60
N ASN A 237 -10.31 17.60 -19.68
CA ASN A 237 -9.55 17.73 -20.91
C ASN A 237 -10.25 18.71 -21.84
N ASP A 238 -9.79 19.96 -21.84
CA ASP A 238 -10.28 20.97 -22.76
C ASP A 238 -9.71 20.69 -24.15
N ARG A 239 -10.57 20.23 -25.07
CA ARG A 239 -10.19 19.88 -26.46
C ARG A 239 -10.24 21.08 -27.41
N SER A 240 -10.47 22.29 -26.89
CA SER A 240 -10.44 23.52 -27.70
C SER A 240 -9.04 23.75 -28.27
N GLU A 241 -8.91 24.59 -29.30
CA GLU A 241 -7.62 24.88 -29.97
C GLU A 241 -6.53 25.42 -29.02
N PHE A 242 -6.95 26.08 -27.94
CA PHE A 242 -6.09 26.59 -26.86
C PHE A 242 -6.33 25.86 -25.53
N GLY A 243 -6.98 24.70 -25.59
CA GLY A 243 -7.34 23.90 -24.43
C GLY A 243 -6.13 23.18 -23.83
N GLU A 244 -6.12 23.08 -22.50
CA GLU A 244 -5.09 22.39 -21.73
C GLU A 244 -5.78 21.39 -20.79
N LEU A 245 -5.06 20.32 -20.43
CA LEU A 245 -5.50 19.39 -19.41
C LEU A 245 -5.50 20.06 -18.03
N ARG A 246 -6.68 20.27 -17.44
CA ARG A 246 -6.84 20.87 -16.11
C ARG A 246 -7.02 19.79 -15.06
N LYS A 247 -6.25 19.87 -13.97
CA LYS A 247 -6.40 18.99 -12.81
C LYS A 247 -7.39 19.59 -11.84
N LEU A 248 -8.39 18.81 -11.45
CA LEU A 248 -9.50 19.23 -10.62
C LEU A 248 -9.60 18.33 -9.37
N GLN A 249 -10.18 18.85 -8.30
CA GLN A 249 -10.59 18.11 -7.11
C GLN A 249 -12.07 18.31 -6.89
N LEU A 250 -12.82 17.22 -6.83
CA LEU A 250 -14.26 17.21 -6.60
C LEU A 250 -14.54 16.81 -5.15
N TYR A 251 -15.38 17.59 -4.49
CA TYR A 251 -15.87 17.38 -3.13
C TYR A 251 -17.38 17.18 -3.17
N TYR A 252 -17.86 16.02 -2.71
CA TYR A 252 -19.29 15.73 -2.54
C TYR A 252 -19.63 15.72 -1.05
N TYR A 253 -20.56 16.59 -0.65
CA TYR A 253 -20.96 16.75 0.75
C TYR A 253 -22.16 15.85 1.05
N LEU A 254 -22.00 14.87 1.93
CA LEU A 254 -23.05 13.90 2.25
C LEU A 254 -24.21 14.50 3.07
N ALA A 255 -23.96 15.62 3.74
CA ALA A 255 -24.93 16.31 4.57
C ALA A 255 -26.09 16.95 3.77
N ASP A 256 -25.82 17.39 2.52
CA ASP A 256 -26.77 18.12 1.68
C ASP A 256 -26.73 17.71 0.20
N ASP A 257 -26.02 16.64 -0.15
CA ASP A 257 -25.85 16.12 -1.52
C ASP A 257 -25.26 17.16 -2.51
N THR A 258 -24.55 18.17 -2.02
CA THR A 258 -23.95 19.23 -2.86
C THR A 258 -22.54 18.89 -3.34
N ILE A 259 -22.15 19.46 -4.49
CA ILE A 259 -20.84 19.26 -5.12
C ILE A 259 -20.08 20.59 -5.19
N GLU A 260 -18.82 20.58 -4.81
CA GLU A 260 -17.86 21.67 -5.00
C GLU A 260 -16.66 21.15 -5.81
N ILE A 261 -16.19 21.91 -6.80
CA ILE A 261 -15.04 21.51 -7.63
C ILE A 261 -13.97 22.60 -7.54
N LYS A 262 -12.73 22.19 -7.26
CA LYS A 262 -11.56 23.07 -7.19
C LYS A 262 -10.56 22.74 -8.28
N GLU A 263 -9.93 23.75 -8.87
CA GLU A 263 -8.83 23.59 -9.82
C GLU A 263 -7.49 23.61 -9.06
N ILE A 264 -6.62 22.65 -9.35
CA ILE A 264 -5.25 22.61 -8.81
C ILE A 264 -4.33 23.29 -9.82
N TYR A 265 -3.80 24.46 -9.45
CA TYR A 265 -2.79 25.15 -10.24
C TYR A 265 -1.41 24.50 -10.07
N ALA A 266 -0.76 24.19 -11.18
CA ALA A 266 0.67 23.87 -11.16
C ALA A 266 1.48 25.14 -10.85
N PRO A 267 2.63 25.02 -10.16
CA PRO A 267 3.54 26.16 -9.96
C PRO A 267 3.95 26.72 -11.33
N ASN A 268 3.96 28.04 -11.46
CA ASN A 268 4.25 28.76 -12.72
C ASN A 268 3.29 28.45 -13.89
N SER A 269 2.03 28.06 -13.62
CA SER A 269 1.03 27.81 -14.69
C SER A 269 0.55 29.06 -15.42
N GLY A 270 0.83 30.26 -14.90
CA GLY A 270 0.43 31.53 -15.52
C GLY A 270 -1.07 31.85 -15.41
N ARG A 271 -1.85 31.04 -14.68
CA ARG A 271 -3.26 31.31 -14.40
C ARG A 271 -3.42 32.09 -13.11
N ASP A 272 -4.18 33.17 -13.18
CA ASP A 272 -4.56 34.00 -12.05
C ASP A 272 -6.08 33.90 -11.84
N GLY A 273 -6.51 33.56 -10.63
CA GLY A 273 -7.92 33.34 -10.31
C GLY A 273 -8.14 32.48 -9.06
N PRO A 274 -9.37 32.49 -8.51
CA PRO A 274 -9.71 31.64 -7.37
C PRO A 274 -9.58 30.17 -7.77
N ALA A 275 -9.12 29.33 -6.85
CA ALA A 275 -9.04 27.88 -7.07
C ALA A 275 -10.41 27.18 -7.17
N VAL A 276 -11.52 27.90 -7.02
CA VAL A 276 -12.87 27.33 -7.08
C VAL A 276 -13.33 27.30 -8.54
N PHE A 277 -13.46 26.10 -9.09
CA PHE A 277 -13.95 25.86 -10.45
C PHE A 277 -15.49 25.84 -10.49
N LEU A 278 -16.12 25.21 -9.48
CA LEU A 278 -17.56 25.20 -9.26
C LEU A 278 -17.85 25.48 -7.79
N LYS A 279 -18.69 26.48 -7.51
CA LYS A 279 -19.17 26.78 -6.15
C LYS A 279 -20.08 25.65 -5.66
N ARG A 280 -20.02 25.35 -4.35
CA ARG A 280 -20.86 24.36 -3.68
C ARG A 280 -22.33 24.57 -4.04
N SER A 281 -22.90 23.62 -4.77
CA SER A 281 -24.29 23.64 -5.23
C SER A 281 -24.75 22.22 -5.58
N LEU A 282 -26.06 22.03 -5.71
CA LEU A 282 -26.61 20.79 -6.28
C LEU A 282 -26.29 20.78 -7.78
N LEU A 283 -25.63 19.72 -8.24
CA LEU A 283 -25.23 19.60 -9.64
C LEU A 283 -26.28 18.79 -10.42
N PRO A 284 -27.00 19.38 -11.40
CA PRO A 284 -27.94 18.65 -12.24
C PRO A 284 -27.19 17.76 -13.24
N LYS A 285 -27.74 16.57 -13.53
CA LYS A 285 -27.20 15.64 -14.54
C LYS A 285 -27.38 16.15 -15.96
N GLU A 286 -28.54 16.76 -16.22
CA GLU A 286 -28.89 17.33 -17.51
C GLU A 286 -28.90 18.86 -17.40
N TRP A 287 -28.12 19.52 -18.25
CA TRP A 287 -28.14 20.96 -18.36
C TRP A 287 -29.07 21.38 -19.50
N ILE A 288 -30.24 21.92 -19.15
CA ILE A 288 -31.28 22.34 -20.11
C ILE A 288 -31.13 23.84 -20.45
N GLY A 289 -30.37 24.60 -19.66
CA GLY A 289 -30.06 26.02 -19.87
C GLY A 289 -30.06 26.81 -18.56
N LEU A 290 -29.86 28.13 -18.66
CA LEU A 290 -30.01 29.03 -17.51
C LEU A 290 -31.49 29.12 -17.12
N PRO A 291 -31.84 29.03 -15.83
CA PRO A 291 -33.20 29.26 -15.39
C PRO A 291 -33.63 30.69 -15.73
N GLN A 292 -34.90 30.86 -16.10
CA GLN A 292 -35.45 32.20 -16.30
C GLN A 292 -35.42 32.97 -14.96
N PRO A 293 -35.21 34.30 -14.96
CA PRO A 293 -35.25 35.10 -13.73
C PRO A 293 -36.55 34.84 -12.95
N GLY A 294 -36.41 34.28 -11.74
CA GLY A 294 -37.55 33.89 -10.88
C GLY A 294 -38.00 32.42 -10.99
N GLY A 295 -37.36 31.60 -11.82
CA GLY A 295 -37.63 30.15 -11.92
C GLY A 295 -37.29 29.36 -10.65
N ASP A 296 -36.22 29.74 -9.96
CA ASP A 296 -35.76 29.08 -8.72
C ASP A 296 -36.42 29.66 -7.45
N ALA A 297 -37.24 30.70 -7.60
CA ALA A 297 -37.86 31.39 -6.48
C ALA A 297 -39.06 30.59 -5.97
N GLN A 298 -38.86 29.79 -4.94
CA GLN A 298 -39.91 29.15 -4.19
C GLN A 298 -40.53 30.14 -3.18
N PRO A 299 -41.86 30.34 -3.16
CA PRO A 299 -42.89 29.66 -3.95
C PRO A 299 -43.17 30.32 -5.32
N THR A 300 -43.51 29.51 -6.33
CA THR A 300 -43.92 29.99 -7.65
C THR A 300 -45.14 30.93 -7.55
N ILE A 301 -45.05 32.11 -8.14
CA ILE A 301 -46.13 33.12 -8.13
C ILE A 301 -46.95 32.99 -9.42
N LEU A 302 -48.26 32.76 -9.29
CA LEU A 302 -49.17 32.63 -10.43
C LEU A 302 -49.49 34.00 -11.05
N ASN A 303 -49.74 35.03 -10.23
CA ASN A 303 -50.06 36.39 -10.67
C ASN A 303 -49.64 37.46 -9.64
N VAL A 304 -49.15 38.60 -10.12
CA VAL A 304 -48.87 39.81 -9.33
C VAL A 304 -49.95 40.85 -9.62
N LEU A 305 -50.76 41.20 -8.63
CA LEU A 305 -51.85 42.17 -8.73
C LEU A 305 -51.50 43.47 -7.99
N GLY A 306 -51.46 44.59 -8.71
CA GLY A 306 -51.23 45.95 -8.18
C GLY A 306 -49.96 46.62 -8.73
N GLY A 307 -50.04 47.93 -8.98
CA GLY A 307 -48.94 48.71 -9.56
C GLY A 307 -47.84 49.03 -8.54
N GLY A 308 -46.75 48.27 -8.57
CA GLY A 308 -45.47 48.61 -7.93
C GLY A 308 -45.01 47.69 -6.80
N LEU A 309 -43.68 47.67 -6.59
CA LEU A 309 -42.92 46.79 -5.68
C LEU A 309 -43.26 46.92 -4.18
N ARG A 310 -44.01 47.95 -3.75
CA ARG A 310 -44.32 48.24 -2.32
C ARG A 310 -45.82 48.24 -2.01
N GLY A 311 -46.55 47.26 -2.54
CA GLY A 311 -47.98 47.12 -2.25
C GLY A 311 -48.75 46.08 -3.07
N GLY A 312 -48.09 45.42 -4.03
CA GLY A 312 -48.69 44.35 -4.82
C GLY A 312 -49.08 43.13 -4.00
N ARG A 313 -50.28 42.59 -4.24
CA ARG A 313 -50.73 41.30 -3.73
C ARG A 313 -50.32 40.22 -4.73
N PHE A 314 -49.66 39.16 -4.27
CA PHE A 314 -49.25 38.05 -5.11
C PHE A 314 -50.04 36.78 -4.76
N MET A 315 -50.47 36.03 -5.77
CA MET A 315 -51.07 34.71 -5.61
C MET A 315 -49.99 33.63 -5.77
N ILE A 316 -49.85 32.80 -4.75
CA ILE A 316 -48.94 31.64 -4.75
C ILE A 316 -49.60 30.49 -5.52
N ASP A 317 -48.86 29.85 -6.42
CA ASP A 317 -49.28 28.61 -7.08
C ASP A 317 -49.31 27.45 -6.08
N GLY A 318 -50.49 26.89 -5.82
CA GLY A 318 -50.67 25.77 -4.91
C GLY A 318 -50.35 24.39 -5.52
N LEU A 319 -50.19 24.32 -6.84
CA LEU A 319 -49.91 23.07 -7.56
C LEU A 319 -48.43 22.89 -7.90
N ASP A 320 -47.64 23.97 -7.84
CA ASP A 320 -46.19 24.01 -8.09
C ASP A 320 -45.79 23.22 -9.35
N MET A 321 -46.55 23.39 -10.44
CA MET A 321 -46.46 22.58 -11.66
C MET A 321 -45.13 22.74 -12.41
N ASN A 322 -44.38 23.81 -12.11
CA ASN A 322 -43.07 24.09 -12.71
C ASN A 322 -41.90 23.46 -11.96
N ASN A 323 -42.12 22.91 -10.76
CA ASN A 323 -41.07 22.37 -9.93
C ASN A 323 -40.78 20.91 -10.32
N ARG A 324 -40.23 20.72 -11.52
CA ARG A 324 -39.68 19.42 -11.91
C ARG A 324 -38.50 19.17 -11.00
N LYS A 325 -38.56 18.12 -10.17
CA LYS A 325 -37.41 17.70 -9.37
C LYS A 325 -36.23 17.46 -10.32
N GLU A 326 -35.24 18.34 -10.29
CA GLU A 326 -34.06 18.19 -11.11
C GLU A 326 -33.32 16.92 -10.69
N ASN A 327 -32.96 16.09 -11.66
CA ASN A 327 -32.19 14.89 -11.41
C ASN A 327 -30.74 15.29 -11.15
N CYS A 328 -30.39 15.49 -9.88
CA CYS A 328 -29.02 15.82 -9.45
C CYS A 328 -28.14 14.57 -9.31
N TYR A 329 -26.82 14.77 -9.41
CA TYR A 329 -25.85 13.71 -9.11
C TYR A 329 -25.94 13.30 -7.64
N ARG A 330 -25.94 11.99 -7.40
CA ARG A 330 -25.84 11.40 -6.06
C ARG A 330 -24.51 10.69 -5.90
N ASP A 331 -24.20 10.31 -4.67
CA ASP A 331 -23.02 9.49 -4.36
C ASP A 331 -22.95 8.20 -5.19
N ASN A 332 -24.09 7.57 -5.51
CA ASN A 332 -24.15 6.41 -6.42
C ASN A 332 -23.51 6.63 -7.81
N ASP A 333 -23.56 7.87 -8.32
CA ASP A 333 -23.11 8.19 -9.67
C ASP A 333 -21.58 8.47 -9.72
N LEU A 334 -20.93 8.61 -8.57
CA LEU A 334 -19.54 9.04 -8.43
C LEU A 334 -18.60 7.84 -8.28
N VAL A 335 -18.31 7.17 -9.39
CA VAL A 335 -17.37 6.05 -9.46
C VAL A 335 -16.08 6.48 -10.15
N ILE A 336 -14.94 5.87 -9.79
CA ILE A 336 -13.67 6.10 -10.49
C ILE A 336 -13.83 5.72 -11.98
N GLY A 337 -13.43 6.64 -12.87
CA GLY A 337 -13.61 6.52 -14.32
C GLY A 337 -14.95 7.04 -14.85
N ALA A 338 -15.87 7.48 -13.98
CA ALA A 338 -17.11 8.10 -14.41
C ALA A 338 -16.87 9.49 -15.02
N HIS A 339 -17.71 9.84 -16.01
CA HIS A 339 -17.75 11.14 -16.65
C HIS A 339 -18.88 11.97 -16.02
N ILE A 340 -18.53 13.09 -15.41
CA ILE A 340 -19.45 14.02 -14.77
C ILE A 340 -19.60 15.24 -15.68
N ASN A 341 -20.82 15.49 -16.13
CA ASN A 341 -21.15 16.68 -16.89
C ASN A 341 -21.34 17.87 -15.92
N VAL A 342 -20.39 18.81 -15.96
CA VAL A 342 -20.42 20.06 -15.19
C VAL A 342 -20.77 21.21 -16.13
N TYR A 343 -22.07 21.46 -16.30
CA TYR A 343 -22.59 22.55 -17.16
C TYR A 343 -22.01 22.56 -18.58
N GLY A 344 -21.90 21.38 -19.20
CA GLY A 344 -21.36 21.19 -20.55
C GLY A 344 -19.87 20.83 -20.61
N ARG A 345 -19.20 20.68 -19.45
CA ARG A 345 -17.80 20.24 -19.37
C ARG A 345 -17.71 18.82 -18.82
N ASP A 346 -17.08 17.92 -19.57
CA ASP A 346 -16.91 16.54 -19.16
C ASP A 346 -15.70 16.38 -18.22
N VAL A 347 -15.97 16.24 -16.93
CA VAL A 347 -14.97 16.02 -15.88
C VAL A 347 -14.85 14.51 -15.61
N VAL A 348 -13.63 13.96 -15.69
CA VAL A 348 -13.39 12.53 -15.48
C VAL A 348 -12.77 12.30 -14.10
N LEU A 349 -13.36 11.40 -13.32
CA LEU A 349 -12.83 10.99 -12.02
C LEU A 349 -11.66 10.01 -12.19
N VAL A 350 -10.53 10.30 -11.54
CA VAL A 350 -9.28 9.52 -11.64
C VAL A 350 -9.03 8.67 -10.42
N ASP A 351 -9.06 9.28 -9.24
CA ASP A 351 -8.79 8.60 -7.98
C ASP A 351 -9.66 9.21 -6.88
N CYS A 352 -9.67 8.59 -5.70
CA CYS A 352 -10.47 9.03 -4.57
C CYS A 352 -9.72 8.82 -3.25
N ASP A 353 -10.07 9.63 -2.26
CA ASP A 353 -9.39 9.66 -0.96
C ASP A 353 -9.67 8.40 -0.12
N ALA A 354 -8.81 8.09 0.86
CA ALA A 354 -8.94 6.90 1.72
C ALA A 354 -10.29 6.85 2.46
N PHE A 355 -10.81 8.00 2.89
CA PHE A 355 -12.14 8.08 3.51
C PHE A 355 -13.25 7.62 2.55
N THR A 356 -13.18 8.07 1.29
CA THR A 356 -14.18 7.71 0.27
C THR A 356 -14.15 6.23 -0.04
N LYS A 357 -12.94 5.65 -0.19
CA LYS A 357 -12.77 4.20 -0.40
C LYS A 357 -13.45 3.41 0.72
N ASN A 358 -13.30 3.84 1.97
CA ASN A 358 -13.95 3.22 3.12
C ASN A 358 -15.48 3.40 3.14
N TYR A 359 -15.98 4.58 2.72
CA TYR A 359 -17.41 4.84 2.59
C TYR A 359 -18.06 3.91 1.55
N TYR A 360 -17.49 3.82 0.35
CA TYR A 360 -18.00 2.95 -0.72
C TYR A 360 -17.89 1.46 -0.37
N ARG A 361 -16.84 1.03 0.34
CA ARG A 361 -16.76 -0.33 0.90
C ARG A 361 -17.91 -0.64 1.86
N LYS A 362 -18.22 0.28 2.79
CA LYS A 362 -19.26 0.08 3.80
C LYS A 362 -20.68 0.14 3.23
N LYS A 363 -20.96 1.10 2.35
CA LYS A 363 -22.31 1.35 1.83
C LYS A 363 -22.65 0.48 0.61
N TYR A 364 -21.68 0.26 -0.29
CA TYR A 364 -21.89 -0.39 -1.59
C TYR A 364 -21.09 -1.67 -1.79
N GLY A 365 -20.18 -2.03 -0.89
CA GLY A 365 -19.37 -3.26 -1.00
C GLY A 365 -18.31 -3.22 -2.11
N ILE A 366 -17.92 -2.04 -2.59
CA ILE A 366 -16.94 -1.89 -3.67
C ILE A 366 -15.53 -1.99 -3.11
N GLU A 367 -14.75 -2.98 -3.53
CA GLU A 367 -13.36 -3.18 -3.06
C GLU A 367 -12.29 -2.71 -4.06
N LEU A 368 -12.63 -2.70 -5.36
CA LEU A 368 -11.72 -2.37 -6.46
C LEU A 368 -11.76 -0.86 -6.76
N PHE A 369 -10.64 -0.19 -6.49
CA PHE A 369 -10.44 1.24 -6.79
C PHE A 369 -9.18 1.39 -7.65
N ASN A 370 -9.31 1.20 -8.97
CA ASN A 370 -8.19 1.30 -9.90
C ASN A 370 -8.09 2.74 -10.42
N PRO A 371 -6.98 3.46 -10.16
CA PRO A 371 -6.83 4.84 -10.61
C PRO A 371 -6.71 4.91 -12.14
N VAL A 372 -7.46 5.82 -12.75
CA VAL A 372 -7.42 6.03 -14.21
C VAL A 372 -6.25 6.94 -14.57
N PRO A 373 -5.37 6.57 -15.51
CA PRO A 373 -4.25 7.43 -15.90
C PRO A 373 -4.78 8.73 -16.52
N TYR A 374 -4.15 9.86 -16.17
CA TYR A 374 -4.42 11.13 -16.86
C TYR A 374 -4.04 10.99 -18.35
N PRO A 375 -4.85 11.50 -19.29
CA PRO A 375 -4.50 11.46 -20.69
C PRO A 375 -3.22 12.26 -20.92
N GLN A 376 -2.26 11.63 -21.60
CA GLN A 376 -0.99 12.25 -21.99
C GLN A 376 -1.25 13.30 -23.07
N ASN A 377 -1.62 14.50 -22.67
CA ASN A 377 -1.57 15.68 -23.53
C ASN A 377 -0.39 16.55 -23.10
N PHE A 378 0.66 16.53 -23.93
CA PHE A 378 1.65 17.58 -24.10
C PHE A 378 2.19 18.24 -22.81
N LYS A 379 2.70 17.47 -21.86
CA LYS A 379 4.08 17.83 -21.51
C LYS A 379 4.79 17.66 -22.82
N LYS A 380 5.34 18.73 -23.42
CA LYS A 380 6.45 18.56 -24.37
C LYS A 380 7.25 17.44 -23.73
N GLU A 381 7.28 16.27 -24.36
CA GLU A 381 8.37 15.36 -24.10
C GLU A 381 9.54 16.30 -24.30
N CYS A 382 10.12 16.76 -23.18
CA CYS A 382 11.43 17.34 -23.21
C CYS A 382 12.16 16.20 -23.88
N ILE A 383 12.39 16.31 -25.19
CA ILE A 383 13.17 15.34 -25.94
C ILE A 383 14.36 15.18 -25.04
N ASP A 384 14.47 14.00 -24.45
CA ASP A 384 15.29 13.81 -23.28
C ASP A 384 16.71 14.04 -23.81
N THR A 385 17.20 15.28 -23.66
CA THR A 385 18.48 15.73 -24.22
C THR A 385 19.64 14.89 -23.66
N SER A 386 19.31 14.06 -22.66
CA SER A 386 19.96 12.89 -22.10
C SER A 386 20.83 12.07 -23.04
N GLN A 387 20.55 12.04 -24.35
CA GLN A 387 21.37 11.26 -25.30
C GLN A 387 21.67 12.01 -26.59
N ARG A 388 22.28 13.19 -26.50
CA ARG A 388 23.10 13.65 -27.63
C ARG A 388 24.40 12.84 -27.63
N ASP A 389 24.53 11.93 -28.59
CA ASP A 389 25.79 11.23 -28.83
C ASP A 389 26.86 12.24 -29.22
N LEU A 390 28.08 12.00 -28.75
CA LEU A 390 29.24 12.80 -29.17
C LEU A 390 29.50 12.57 -30.67
N PRO A 391 30.05 13.56 -31.38
CA PRO A 391 30.52 13.32 -32.73
C PRO A 391 31.63 12.25 -32.72
N PRO A 392 31.81 11.52 -33.82
CA PRO A 392 32.90 10.56 -33.94
C PRO A 392 34.25 11.24 -33.76
N PHE A 393 35.20 10.52 -33.16
CA PHE A 393 36.56 11.01 -32.97
C PHE A 393 37.21 11.41 -34.31
N ASN A 394 37.92 12.53 -34.34
CA ASN A 394 38.51 13.09 -35.55
C ASN A 394 39.92 12.55 -35.90
N GLY A 395 40.50 11.68 -35.06
CA GLY A 395 41.84 11.10 -35.26
C GLY A 395 43.01 11.92 -34.71
N TRP A 396 42.75 13.10 -34.13
CA TRP A 396 43.79 14.00 -33.62
C TRP A 396 43.76 14.06 -32.10
N GLY A 397 44.94 14.08 -31.47
CA GLY A 397 45.07 14.08 -30.01
C GLY A 397 44.66 12.75 -29.37
N SER A 398 44.33 12.78 -28.08
CA SER A 398 43.79 11.60 -27.38
C SER A 398 42.26 11.64 -27.40
N HIS A 399 41.61 10.48 -27.34
CA HIS A 399 40.15 10.43 -27.30
C HIS A 399 39.57 11.17 -26.09
N ILE A 400 40.27 11.16 -24.95
CA ILE A 400 39.83 11.82 -23.71
C ILE A 400 39.91 13.35 -23.86
N ASP A 401 40.95 13.85 -24.52
CA ASP A 401 41.17 15.27 -24.75
C ASP A 401 40.16 15.85 -25.77
N SER A 402 39.97 15.16 -26.90
CA SER A 402 39.04 15.58 -27.95
C SER A 402 37.57 15.53 -27.52
N GLU A 403 37.22 14.62 -26.61
CA GLU A 403 35.89 14.59 -25.97
C GLU A 403 35.60 15.86 -25.17
N GLY A 404 36.62 16.45 -24.51
CA GLY A 404 36.49 17.70 -23.77
C GLY A 404 36.02 18.86 -24.66
N ASN A 405 36.57 18.95 -25.88
CA ASN A 405 36.21 19.96 -26.88
C ASN A 405 34.74 19.89 -27.31
N CYS A 406 34.13 18.70 -27.29
CA CYS A 406 32.74 18.50 -27.68
C CYS A 406 31.76 18.74 -26.53
N LYS A 407 32.24 18.68 -25.28
CA LYS A 407 31.42 18.83 -24.07
C LYS A 407 31.30 20.26 -23.60
N THR A 408 32.39 21.02 -23.66
CA THR A 408 32.44 22.41 -23.18
C THR A 408 33.05 23.31 -24.22
N VAL A 409 32.53 24.54 -24.35
CA VAL A 409 33.06 25.55 -25.27
C VAL A 409 34.50 25.91 -24.93
N GLU A 410 34.81 26.00 -23.64
CA GLU A 410 36.18 26.16 -23.16
C GLU A 410 36.79 24.77 -22.94
N PRO A 411 37.89 24.43 -23.64
CA PRO A 411 38.54 23.14 -23.47
C PRO A 411 39.19 23.08 -22.09
N LYS A 412 38.87 22.02 -21.35
CA LYS A 412 39.48 21.74 -20.05
C LYS A 412 40.41 20.56 -20.18
N ALA A 413 41.58 20.67 -19.55
CA ALA A 413 42.53 19.57 -19.51
C ALA A 413 41.86 18.32 -18.90
N PRO A 414 42.14 17.13 -19.45
CA PRO A 414 41.59 15.89 -18.94
C PRO A 414 42.02 15.67 -17.49
N GLN A 415 41.07 15.34 -16.63
CA GLN A 415 41.35 15.07 -15.21
C GLN A 415 41.70 13.59 -15.03
N PHE A 416 42.84 13.34 -14.38
CA PHE A 416 43.25 11.99 -13.99
C PHE A 416 42.48 11.54 -12.74
N ASP A 417 42.23 10.24 -12.62
CA ASP A 417 41.62 9.68 -11.42
C ASP A 417 42.64 9.63 -10.28
N PHE A 418 42.79 10.75 -9.59
CA PHE A 418 43.72 10.90 -8.46
C PHE A 418 43.45 9.88 -7.35
N LYS A 419 42.20 9.49 -7.13
CA LYS A 419 41.85 8.52 -6.07
C LYS A 419 42.45 7.15 -6.40
N LYS A 420 42.33 6.74 -7.67
CA LYS A 420 42.94 5.50 -8.16
C LYS A 420 44.45 5.58 -8.10
N PHE A 421 45.04 6.69 -8.54
CA PHE A 421 46.48 6.93 -8.48
C PHE A 421 47.03 6.76 -7.06
N PHE A 422 46.45 7.44 -6.06
CA PHE A 422 46.93 7.33 -4.66
C PHE A 422 46.75 5.94 -4.06
N LYS A 423 45.67 5.23 -4.41
CA LYS A 423 45.40 3.89 -3.86
C LYS A 423 46.38 2.85 -4.38
N TYR A 424 46.74 2.95 -5.66
CA TYR A 424 47.56 1.96 -6.35
C TYR A 424 48.94 2.47 -6.70
N ASP A 425 49.39 3.56 -6.06
CA ASP A 425 50.75 4.04 -6.21
C ASP A 425 51.74 2.91 -5.88
N ARG A 426 52.74 2.73 -6.74
CA ARG A 426 53.74 1.64 -6.69
C ARG A 426 53.21 0.21 -6.82
N CYS A 427 51.90 0.00 -7.00
CA CYS A 427 51.35 -1.32 -7.27
C CYS A 427 51.49 -1.65 -8.75
N VAL A 428 52.44 -2.53 -9.07
CA VAL A 428 52.73 -2.96 -10.45
C VAL A 428 52.58 -4.48 -10.55
N LEU A 429 51.76 -4.94 -11.47
CA LEU A 429 51.61 -6.36 -11.78
C LEU A 429 52.61 -6.73 -12.87
N ARG A 430 53.43 -7.74 -12.63
CA ARG A 430 54.50 -8.16 -13.55
C ARG A 430 54.23 -9.57 -14.05
N PHE A 431 54.25 -9.73 -15.36
CA PHE A 431 53.98 -10.99 -16.04
C PHE A 431 55.17 -11.38 -16.92
N GLY A 432 55.60 -12.64 -16.83
CA GLY A 432 56.55 -13.24 -17.76
C GLY A 432 55.82 -13.70 -19.01
N ALA A 433 56.26 -13.23 -20.18
CA ALA A 433 55.64 -13.53 -21.45
C ALA A 433 56.67 -13.95 -22.50
N LYS A 434 56.22 -14.76 -23.46
CA LYS A 434 56.96 -15.08 -24.68
C LYS A 434 56.19 -14.57 -25.88
N MET A 435 56.92 -14.10 -26.89
CA MET A 435 56.29 -13.71 -28.16
C MET A 435 55.97 -14.96 -28.97
N ILE A 436 54.80 -14.99 -29.59
CA ILE A 436 54.44 -15.97 -30.62
C ILE A 436 54.65 -15.27 -31.96
N SER A 437 55.63 -15.75 -32.72
CA SER A 437 56.01 -15.22 -34.02
C SER A 437 56.19 -16.38 -35.01
N PRO A 438 55.98 -16.17 -36.32
CA PRO A 438 56.39 -17.14 -37.33
C PRO A 438 57.92 -17.35 -37.35
N ILE A 439 58.69 -16.41 -36.81
CA ILE A 439 60.16 -16.47 -36.71
C ILE A 439 60.53 -17.21 -35.41
N PRO A 440 61.19 -18.39 -35.48
CA PRO A 440 61.48 -19.21 -34.30
C PRO A 440 62.40 -18.52 -33.30
N GLU A 441 63.36 -17.72 -33.76
CA GLU A 441 64.30 -16.97 -32.89
C GLU A 441 63.56 -15.98 -31.98
N ASN A 442 62.42 -15.45 -32.43
CA ASN A 442 61.61 -14.55 -31.62
C ASN A 442 60.82 -15.27 -30.52
N CYS A 443 60.55 -16.57 -30.68
CA CYS A 443 59.83 -17.38 -29.70
C CYS A 443 60.66 -17.70 -28.46
N ASP A 444 62.00 -17.65 -28.57
CA ASP A 444 62.92 -17.86 -27.46
C ASP A 444 63.13 -16.61 -26.60
N ARG A 445 62.73 -15.43 -27.11
CA ARG A 445 62.84 -14.15 -26.39
C ARG A 445 61.87 -14.09 -25.21
N VAL A 446 62.37 -13.65 -24.06
CA VAL A 446 61.60 -13.55 -22.82
C VAL A 446 61.33 -12.09 -22.50
N PHE A 447 60.06 -11.78 -22.29
CA PHE A 447 59.56 -10.44 -22.01
C PHE A 447 58.93 -10.38 -20.62
N ILE A 448 59.04 -9.21 -19.99
CA ILE A 448 58.35 -8.84 -18.76
C ILE A 448 57.32 -7.78 -19.15
N ILE A 449 56.05 -8.10 -18.97
CA ILE A 449 54.94 -7.17 -19.13
C ILE A 449 54.62 -6.60 -17.75
N SER A 450 54.81 -5.29 -17.57
CA SER A 450 54.48 -4.59 -16.33
C SER A 450 53.21 -3.77 -16.52
N TYR A 451 52.16 -4.11 -15.78
CA TYR A 451 50.89 -3.39 -15.73
C TYR A 451 50.83 -2.49 -14.50
N TYR A 452 50.65 -1.19 -14.72
CA TYR A 452 50.58 -0.19 -13.66
C TYR A 452 49.12 0.07 -13.27
N LEU A 453 48.74 -0.35 -12.07
CA LEU A 453 47.36 -0.22 -11.58
C LEU A 453 46.92 1.22 -11.32
N ALA A 454 47.87 2.14 -11.12
CA ALA A 454 47.58 3.56 -10.91
C ALA A 454 46.89 4.20 -12.14
N ASP A 455 47.40 3.92 -13.34
CA ASP A 455 47.02 4.62 -14.58
C ASP A 455 46.53 3.69 -15.70
N ASP A 456 46.39 2.38 -15.45
CA ASP A 456 46.06 1.34 -16.46
C ASP A 456 46.99 1.35 -17.68
N THR A 457 48.27 1.63 -17.45
CA THR A 457 49.30 1.64 -18.49
C THR A 457 50.16 0.38 -18.43
N LEU A 458 50.79 0.05 -19.54
CA LEU A 458 51.61 -1.14 -19.72
C LEU A 458 52.99 -0.75 -20.23
N SER A 459 54.03 -1.39 -19.72
CA SER A 459 55.37 -1.37 -20.31
C SER A 459 55.83 -2.81 -20.56
N ILE A 460 56.63 -3.00 -21.61
CA ILE A 460 57.14 -4.33 -21.99
C ILE A 460 58.65 -4.23 -22.06
N PHE A 461 59.32 -5.05 -21.26
CA PHE A 461 60.77 -5.08 -21.15
C PHE A 461 61.30 -6.45 -21.58
N GLU A 462 62.29 -6.48 -22.44
CA GLU A 462 62.97 -7.69 -22.89
C GLU A 462 64.15 -8.03 -21.98
N LEU A 463 64.21 -9.27 -21.52
CA LEU A 463 65.34 -9.79 -20.74
C LEU A 463 66.49 -10.18 -21.68
N ALA A 464 67.64 -9.52 -21.54
CA ALA A 464 68.85 -9.85 -22.30
C ALA A 464 69.33 -11.27 -21.96
N SER A 465 69.35 -12.15 -22.95
CA SER A 465 69.92 -13.49 -22.82
C SER A 465 71.31 -13.54 -23.46
N ARG A 466 72.33 -14.05 -22.73
CA ARG A 466 73.68 -14.18 -23.27
C ARG A 466 73.68 -15.08 -24.50
N ASN A 467 74.50 -14.73 -25.50
CA ASN A 467 74.64 -15.47 -26.76
C ASN A 467 73.36 -15.60 -27.59
N SER A 468 72.30 -14.84 -27.28
CA SER A 468 71.04 -14.85 -28.06
C SER A 468 71.08 -14.00 -29.33
N GLY A 469 72.04 -13.06 -29.42
CA GLY A 469 72.12 -12.09 -30.52
C GLY A 469 71.13 -10.92 -30.39
N PHE A 470 70.27 -10.91 -29.37
CA PHE A 470 69.32 -9.82 -29.12
C PHE A 470 69.78 -8.92 -27.97
N TYR A 471 69.63 -7.61 -28.15
CA TYR A 471 69.81 -6.65 -27.07
C TYR A 471 68.55 -6.63 -26.22
N GLY A 472 68.68 -6.91 -24.92
CA GLY A 472 67.58 -6.67 -23.98
C GLY A 472 67.40 -5.17 -23.70
N GLY A 473 66.27 -4.82 -23.09
CA GLY A 473 65.89 -3.44 -22.86
C GLY A 473 64.38 -3.21 -22.94
N GLU A 474 63.98 -1.95 -22.97
CA GLU A 474 62.57 -1.59 -23.10
C GLU A 474 62.08 -1.86 -24.54
N PHE A 475 61.21 -2.87 -24.69
CA PHE A 475 60.60 -3.21 -25.97
C PHE A 475 59.44 -2.27 -26.30
N PHE A 476 58.58 -2.00 -25.31
CA PHE A 476 57.59 -0.94 -25.38
C PHE A 476 57.66 -0.03 -24.15
N LYS A 477 57.71 1.27 -24.43
CA LYS A 477 57.57 2.32 -23.43
C LYS A 477 56.23 2.24 -22.73
N ARG A 478 56.21 2.70 -21.48
CA ARG A 478 54.99 2.81 -20.68
C ARG A 478 53.94 3.63 -21.44
N ASP A 479 52.87 2.96 -21.86
CA ASP A 479 51.81 3.55 -22.67
C ASP A 479 50.48 2.81 -22.44
N THR A 480 49.38 3.38 -22.91
CA THR A 480 48.06 2.74 -22.98
C THR A 480 47.98 1.79 -24.16
N PHE A 481 47.44 0.59 -23.94
CA PHE A 481 47.23 -0.40 -25.00
C PHE A 481 45.73 -0.65 -25.17
N TYR A 482 45.27 -0.56 -26.41
CA TYR A 482 43.86 -0.76 -26.78
C TYR A 482 43.60 -2.21 -27.16
N LEU A 483 42.36 -2.66 -26.95
CA LEU A 483 41.90 -3.95 -27.44
C LEU A 483 41.94 -3.98 -28.98
N PRO A 484 42.25 -5.14 -29.58
CA PRO A 484 42.28 -5.29 -31.03
C PRO A 484 40.88 -5.19 -31.65
N ASP A 485 40.83 -4.90 -32.94
CA ASP A 485 39.63 -4.98 -33.78
C ASP A 485 38.51 -3.98 -33.41
N GLN A 486 38.87 -2.82 -32.86
CA GLN A 486 37.93 -1.74 -32.53
C GLN A 486 37.87 -0.66 -33.60
N GLU A 487 36.67 -0.08 -33.80
CA GLU A 487 36.47 1.07 -34.67
C GLU A 487 36.99 2.35 -34.02
N TRP A 488 38.09 2.88 -34.55
CA TRP A 488 38.76 4.05 -33.99
C TRP A 488 37.97 5.35 -34.10
N PHE A 489 37.16 5.50 -35.15
CA PHE A 489 36.40 6.72 -35.46
C PHE A 489 34.95 6.65 -34.95
N THR A 490 34.81 6.25 -33.69
CA THR A 490 33.49 6.11 -33.02
C THR A 490 33.28 7.23 -32.01
N SER A 491 32.03 7.48 -31.63
CA SER A 491 31.66 8.42 -30.54
C SER A 491 32.04 7.91 -29.15
N LYS A 492 32.24 6.60 -28.99
CA LYS A 492 32.57 5.93 -27.73
C LYS A 492 34.08 5.78 -27.60
N ARG A 493 34.56 5.91 -26.36
CA ARG A 493 35.98 5.69 -26.01
C ARG A 493 36.42 4.28 -26.43
N PRO A 494 37.60 4.14 -27.07
CA PRO A 494 38.17 2.82 -27.34
C PRO A 494 38.46 2.12 -26.01
N GLU A 495 38.23 0.81 -25.96
CA GLU A 495 38.46 0.07 -24.73
C GLU A 495 39.95 -0.28 -24.61
N ILE A 496 40.47 -0.08 -23.41
CA ILE A 496 41.85 -0.37 -23.06
C ILE A 496 41.97 -1.76 -22.42
N TYR A 497 43.14 -2.37 -22.57
CA TYR A 497 43.47 -3.58 -21.83
C TYR A 497 43.49 -3.28 -20.33
N LYS A 498 42.52 -3.85 -19.61
CA LYS A 498 42.47 -3.88 -18.14
C LYS A 498 43.31 -5.03 -17.55
N ALA A 499 43.60 -4.91 -16.25
CA ALA A 499 44.37 -5.91 -15.49
C ALA A 499 43.82 -7.34 -15.61
N HIS A 500 42.49 -7.53 -15.60
CA HIS A 500 41.87 -8.86 -15.69
C HIS A 500 42.09 -9.59 -17.02
N HIS A 501 42.50 -8.87 -18.08
CA HIS A 501 42.85 -9.53 -19.33
C HIS A 501 44.18 -10.27 -19.21
N PHE A 502 45.05 -9.91 -18.28
CA PHE A 502 46.35 -10.54 -18.08
C PHE A 502 46.23 -11.64 -17.02
N TYR A 503 46.37 -12.89 -17.47
CA TYR A 503 46.41 -14.08 -16.62
C TYR A 503 47.29 -15.14 -17.28
N ILE A 504 47.79 -16.09 -16.50
CA ILE A 504 48.72 -17.11 -16.99
C ILE A 504 48.03 -18.00 -18.04
N GLY A 505 48.72 -18.22 -19.16
CA GLY A 505 48.20 -18.95 -20.33
C GLY A 505 47.48 -18.06 -21.34
N ALA A 506 47.16 -16.81 -21.01
CA ALA A 506 46.50 -15.90 -21.93
C ALA A 506 47.38 -15.54 -23.14
N MET A 507 46.76 -15.49 -24.32
CA MET A 507 47.35 -14.91 -25.53
C MET A 507 46.80 -13.49 -25.73
N ARG A 508 47.68 -12.49 -25.78
CA ARG A 508 47.32 -11.07 -25.92
C ARG A 508 48.05 -10.43 -27.07
N ARG A 509 47.27 -9.83 -27.97
CA ARG A 509 47.78 -9.03 -29.08
C ARG A 509 48.02 -7.61 -28.58
N LEU A 510 49.28 -7.27 -28.35
CA LEU A 510 49.71 -5.96 -27.89
C LEU A 510 50.33 -5.24 -29.09
N ARG A 511 49.57 -4.31 -29.69
CA ARG A 511 49.85 -3.72 -31.00
C ARG A 511 49.95 -4.82 -32.09
N ASP A 512 51.11 -4.98 -32.71
CA ASP A 512 51.33 -5.94 -33.79
C ASP A 512 51.94 -7.27 -33.34
N HIS A 513 52.25 -7.41 -32.05
CA HIS A 513 52.89 -8.62 -31.51
C HIS A 513 51.93 -9.41 -30.64
N LEU A 514 51.95 -10.73 -30.80
CA LEU A 514 51.16 -11.65 -30.00
C LEU A 514 52.04 -12.20 -28.88
N PHE A 515 51.65 -11.97 -27.65
CA PHE A 515 52.36 -12.44 -26.46
C PHE A 515 51.54 -13.52 -25.76
N ARG A 516 52.20 -14.62 -25.42
CA ARG A 516 51.68 -15.63 -24.49
C ARG A 516 52.23 -15.36 -23.11
N ILE A 517 51.35 -15.14 -22.16
CA ILE A 517 51.72 -15.01 -20.75
C ILE A 517 52.04 -16.41 -20.23
N VAL A 518 53.28 -16.62 -19.80
CA VAL A 518 53.78 -17.91 -19.33
C VAL A 518 53.77 -17.97 -17.81
N THR A 519 54.13 -16.88 -17.14
CA THR A 519 54.25 -16.81 -15.69
C THR A 519 53.89 -15.43 -15.15
N ALA A 520 53.75 -15.30 -13.82
CA ALA A 520 53.47 -14.02 -13.15
C ALA A 520 54.26 -13.91 -11.85
N ASP A 521 54.51 -12.67 -11.42
CA ASP A 521 55.20 -12.38 -10.15
C ASP A 521 54.40 -12.85 -8.94
N GLU A 522 55.09 -13.19 -7.86
CA GLU A 522 54.45 -13.65 -6.63
C GLU A 522 53.51 -12.59 -6.05
N PHE A 523 53.97 -11.33 -6.05
CA PHE A 523 53.12 -10.19 -5.71
C PHE A 523 51.87 -10.11 -6.60
N THR A 524 52.01 -10.40 -7.89
CA THR A 524 50.91 -10.33 -8.86
C THR A 524 49.87 -11.40 -8.58
N LEU A 525 50.30 -12.64 -8.34
CA LEU A 525 49.42 -13.76 -8.00
C LEU A 525 48.67 -13.50 -6.69
N LEU A 526 49.39 -13.09 -5.64
CA LEU A 526 48.79 -12.74 -4.36
C LEU A 526 47.79 -11.59 -4.48
N TYR A 527 48.12 -10.58 -5.30
CA TYR A 527 47.23 -9.45 -5.54
C TYR A 527 45.92 -9.88 -6.24
N MET A 528 46.02 -10.77 -7.24
CA MET A 528 44.85 -11.30 -7.96
C MET A 528 43.96 -12.16 -7.04
N GLU A 529 44.56 -13.01 -6.20
CA GLU A 529 43.87 -13.86 -5.22
C GLU A 529 43.15 -13.03 -4.15
N ASN A 530 43.76 -11.94 -3.68
CA ASN A 530 43.15 -11.03 -2.70
C ASN A 530 42.02 -10.16 -3.27
N HIS A 531 41.91 -10.05 -4.60
CA HIS A 531 40.89 -9.22 -5.27
C HIS A 531 40.01 -10.05 -6.23
N PRO A 532 39.27 -11.06 -5.74
CA PRO A 532 38.52 -11.99 -6.58
C PRO A 532 37.41 -11.32 -7.41
N ALA A 533 36.85 -10.20 -6.92
CA ALA A 533 35.84 -9.43 -7.66
C ALA A 533 36.38 -8.82 -8.97
N ASN A 534 37.66 -8.45 -9.00
CA ASN A 534 38.31 -7.91 -10.19
C ASN A 534 38.91 -9.03 -11.06
N PHE A 535 39.29 -10.16 -10.44
CA PHE A 535 39.98 -11.28 -11.08
C PHE A 535 39.20 -12.59 -10.88
N PRO A 536 38.16 -12.85 -11.68
CA PRO A 536 37.31 -14.03 -11.51
C PRO A 536 38.05 -15.36 -11.71
N LEU A 537 39.14 -15.35 -12.49
CA LEU A 537 39.97 -16.53 -12.77
C LEU A 537 40.89 -16.93 -11.61
N SER A 538 41.03 -16.07 -10.59
CA SER A 538 41.83 -16.36 -9.38
C SER A 538 40.94 -16.59 -8.15
N ASP A 539 39.61 -16.59 -8.30
CA ASP A 539 38.69 -16.85 -7.20
C ASP A 539 38.56 -18.36 -6.95
N VAL A 540 39.11 -18.81 -5.82
CA VAL A 540 39.11 -20.21 -5.43
C VAL A 540 37.69 -20.78 -5.30
N LYS A 541 36.70 -19.97 -4.90
CA LYS A 541 35.32 -20.44 -4.69
C LYS A 541 34.62 -20.77 -6.02
N THR A 542 34.79 -19.92 -7.03
CA THR A 542 34.23 -20.17 -8.37
C THR A 542 34.90 -21.37 -9.03
N ILE A 543 36.22 -21.52 -8.86
CA ILE A 543 37.00 -22.66 -9.34
C ILE A 543 36.52 -23.95 -8.68
N LEU A 544 36.42 -24.00 -7.35
CA LEU A 544 35.94 -25.17 -6.62
C LEU A 544 34.50 -25.53 -7.00
N LYS A 545 33.63 -24.54 -7.21
CA LYS A 545 32.25 -24.78 -7.69
C LYS A 545 32.25 -25.43 -9.09
N LYS A 546 33.06 -24.91 -10.01
CA LYS A 546 33.22 -25.43 -11.37
C LYS A 546 33.77 -26.86 -11.38
N ILE A 547 34.73 -27.16 -10.50
CA ILE A 547 35.27 -28.51 -10.28
C ILE A 547 34.22 -29.42 -9.66
N ARG A 548 33.43 -28.94 -8.69
CA ARG A 548 32.38 -29.70 -8.02
C ARG A 548 31.29 -30.14 -9.00
N GLU A 549 30.81 -29.24 -9.86
CA GLU A 549 29.76 -29.52 -10.86
C GLU A 549 30.21 -30.60 -11.86
N THR A 550 31.49 -30.63 -12.25
CA THR A 550 32.01 -31.64 -13.18
C THR A 550 32.33 -32.96 -12.49
N LEU A 551 32.86 -32.95 -11.26
CA LEU A 551 33.20 -34.16 -10.52
C LEU A 551 31.99 -34.94 -10.01
N GLN A 552 30.79 -34.35 -9.89
CA GLN A 552 29.59 -35.03 -9.38
C GLN A 552 29.32 -36.39 -10.06
N THR A 553 29.64 -36.53 -11.35
CA THR A 553 29.36 -37.74 -12.13
C THR A 553 30.41 -38.84 -11.96
N ASN A 554 31.70 -38.49 -11.84
CA ASN A 554 32.82 -39.44 -11.88
C ASN A 554 33.70 -39.43 -10.61
N TYR A 555 33.18 -38.93 -9.49
CA TYR A 555 33.94 -38.70 -8.25
C TYR A 555 34.73 -39.93 -7.76
N LYS A 556 34.08 -41.10 -7.67
CA LYS A 556 34.68 -42.35 -7.16
C LYS A 556 35.79 -42.88 -8.07
N GLU A 557 35.63 -42.75 -9.39
CA GLU A 557 36.65 -43.17 -10.36
C GLU A 557 37.87 -42.24 -10.36
N PHE A 558 37.63 -40.93 -10.19
CA PHE A 558 38.68 -39.93 -10.13
C PHE A 558 39.61 -40.13 -8.93
N ILE A 559 39.05 -40.36 -7.73
CA ILE A 559 39.85 -40.61 -6.52
C ILE A 559 40.65 -41.91 -6.67
N ARG A 560 40.03 -42.98 -7.14
CA ARG A 560 40.69 -44.28 -7.33
C ARG A 560 41.90 -44.19 -8.26
N LYS A 561 41.78 -43.45 -9.37
CA LYS A 561 42.86 -43.31 -10.35
C LYS A 561 44.03 -42.45 -9.86
N LYS A 562 43.80 -41.51 -8.93
CA LYS A 562 44.81 -40.54 -8.48
C LYS A 562 45.42 -40.85 -7.11
N MET A 563 44.82 -41.75 -6.32
CA MET A 563 45.42 -42.34 -5.10
C MET A 563 46.81 -42.95 -5.35
N GLU A 564 47.09 -43.47 -6.55
CA GLU A 564 48.39 -44.06 -6.91
C GLU A 564 49.55 -43.04 -6.97
N GLY A 565 49.26 -41.72 -7.05
CA GLY A 565 50.26 -40.65 -7.18
C GLY A 565 50.44 -39.79 -5.94
N VAL A 566 49.89 -40.20 -4.79
CA VAL A 566 49.89 -39.45 -3.52
C VAL A 566 51.00 -39.96 -2.61
N CYS A 567 51.84 -39.04 -2.11
CA CYS A 567 52.92 -39.31 -1.16
C CYS A 567 52.49 -38.89 0.24
N THR A 568 52.54 -39.79 1.23
CA THR A 568 52.27 -39.44 2.63
C THR A 568 53.54 -38.96 3.33
N MET A 569 53.50 -37.78 3.95
CA MET A 569 54.58 -37.27 4.81
C MET A 569 54.04 -36.93 6.20
N ASP A 570 54.87 -37.14 7.22
CA ASP A 570 54.58 -36.73 8.60
C ASP A 570 55.08 -35.29 8.83
N LEU A 571 54.14 -34.35 8.93
CA LEU A 571 54.40 -32.95 9.32
C LEU A 571 53.71 -32.71 10.67
N ASP A 572 54.44 -32.27 11.68
CA ASP A 572 53.93 -31.96 13.03
C ASP A 572 53.04 -33.04 13.69
N GLY A 573 53.35 -34.32 13.46
CA GLY A 573 52.63 -35.45 14.05
C GLY A 573 51.28 -35.79 13.39
N GLN A 574 50.95 -35.17 12.25
CA GLN A 574 49.81 -35.53 11.40
C GLN A 574 50.30 -36.13 10.07
N LYS A 575 49.70 -37.26 9.67
CA LYS A 575 49.92 -37.86 8.34
C LYS A 575 49.20 -37.03 7.30
N VAL A 576 49.94 -36.30 6.48
CA VAL A 576 49.37 -35.46 5.41
C VAL A 576 49.68 -36.08 4.05
N SER A 577 48.64 -36.25 3.24
CA SER A 577 48.75 -36.70 1.85
C SER A 577 49.17 -35.53 0.96
N LEU A 578 50.32 -35.66 0.28
CA LEU A 578 50.86 -34.65 -0.65
C LEU A 578 50.79 -35.17 -2.09
N ILE A 579 50.46 -34.28 -3.01
CA ILE A 579 50.46 -34.55 -4.44
C ILE A 579 51.28 -33.49 -5.19
N CYS A 580 52.04 -33.92 -6.20
CA CYS A 580 52.84 -33.01 -7.02
C CYS A 580 51.95 -32.14 -7.92
N PHE A 581 52.37 -30.89 -8.16
CA PHE A 581 51.71 -29.93 -9.04
C PHE A 581 51.39 -30.51 -10.43
N ASP A 582 52.34 -31.17 -11.08
CA ASP A 582 52.15 -31.73 -12.41
C ASP A 582 51.08 -32.83 -12.43
N ASN A 583 50.94 -33.60 -11.34
CA ASN A 583 49.92 -34.63 -11.21
C ASN A 583 48.52 -33.99 -11.05
N VAL A 584 48.40 -32.93 -10.24
CA VAL A 584 47.14 -32.18 -10.08
C VAL A 584 46.76 -31.48 -11.37
N ARG A 585 47.71 -30.82 -12.03
CA ARG A 585 47.51 -30.15 -13.31
C ARG A 585 47.01 -31.14 -14.38
N ASN A 586 47.71 -32.26 -14.56
CA ASN A 586 47.30 -33.29 -15.51
C ASN A 586 45.91 -33.87 -15.17
N ALA A 587 45.61 -34.05 -13.88
CA ALA A 587 44.30 -34.53 -13.42
C ALA A 587 43.17 -33.54 -13.74
N LEU A 588 43.39 -32.23 -13.54
CA LEU A 588 42.39 -31.20 -13.81
C LEU A 588 42.19 -30.98 -15.32
N ILE A 589 43.28 -31.03 -16.11
CA ILE A 589 43.19 -30.95 -17.57
C ILE A 589 42.44 -32.17 -18.13
N GLU A 590 42.71 -33.37 -17.62
CA GLU A 590 42.00 -34.61 -18.02
C GLU A 590 40.50 -34.54 -17.70
N LEU A 591 40.11 -33.93 -16.57
CA LEU A 591 38.72 -33.79 -16.15
C LEU A 591 37.95 -32.68 -16.88
N LEU A 592 38.53 -31.49 -16.96
CA LEU A 592 37.83 -30.27 -17.42
C LEU A 592 38.14 -29.89 -18.86
N GLY A 593 39.21 -30.42 -19.46
CA GLY A 593 39.66 -30.09 -20.80
C GLY A 593 39.96 -28.59 -20.96
N GLU A 594 39.44 -27.97 -22.02
CA GLU A 594 39.59 -26.53 -22.29
C GLU A 594 38.80 -25.63 -21.35
N ARG A 595 37.94 -26.18 -20.49
CA ARG A 595 37.15 -25.35 -19.58
C ARG A 595 37.99 -24.73 -18.48
N ILE A 596 39.16 -25.30 -18.13
CA ILE A 596 40.01 -24.78 -17.07
C ILE A 596 41.22 -24.01 -17.65
N THR A 597 41.54 -22.88 -17.05
CA THR A 597 42.74 -22.10 -17.43
C THR A 597 43.91 -22.39 -16.50
N GLU A 598 45.13 -22.18 -16.99
CA GLU A 598 46.35 -22.37 -16.19
C GLU A 598 46.35 -21.51 -14.92
N GLN A 599 45.84 -20.27 -15.01
CA GLN A 599 45.68 -19.39 -13.85
C GLN A 599 44.81 -20.01 -12.75
N GLU A 600 43.70 -20.64 -13.11
CA GLU A 600 42.78 -21.28 -12.14
C GLU A 600 43.47 -22.45 -11.43
N ILE A 601 44.23 -23.27 -12.17
CA ILE A 601 45.00 -24.40 -11.61
C ILE A 601 46.04 -23.88 -10.63
N ILE A 602 46.77 -22.84 -11.01
CA ILE A 602 47.83 -22.25 -10.21
C ILE A 602 47.26 -21.67 -8.91
N SER A 603 46.21 -20.85 -8.98
CA SER A 603 45.62 -20.25 -7.78
C SER A 603 45.02 -21.29 -6.85
N LEU A 604 44.48 -22.39 -7.38
CA LEU A 604 44.03 -23.53 -6.60
C LEU A 604 45.21 -24.24 -5.89
N CYS A 605 46.28 -24.56 -6.63
CA CYS A 605 47.46 -25.21 -6.07
C CYS A 605 48.16 -24.34 -5.02
N ARG A 606 48.19 -23.01 -5.21
CA ARG A 606 48.73 -22.06 -4.23
C ARG A 606 47.92 -22.02 -2.95
N HIS A 607 46.59 -21.99 -3.05
CA HIS A 607 45.70 -21.97 -1.88
C HIS A 607 45.86 -23.23 -1.01
N PHE A 608 46.10 -24.39 -1.62
CA PHE A 608 46.29 -25.67 -0.92
C PHE A 608 47.76 -26.11 -0.83
N SER A 609 48.71 -25.20 -1.06
CA SER A 609 50.15 -25.47 -1.01
C SER A 609 50.59 -25.92 0.39
N ALA A 610 51.47 -26.92 0.45
CA ALA A 610 52.16 -27.31 1.68
C ALA A 610 53.45 -26.49 1.93
N GLU A 611 53.92 -25.77 0.92
CA GLU A 611 55.16 -25.00 0.98
C GLU A 611 54.89 -23.59 1.55
N GLU A 612 55.42 -23.29 2.75
CA GLU A 612 55.34 -21.95 3.35
C GLU A 612 56.48 -21.00 2.91
N LYS A 613 57.60 -21.55 2.38
CA LYS A 613 58.75 -20.77 1.86
C LYS A 613 59.39 -21.42 0.64
N HIS A 614 59.96 -20.59 -0.24
CA HIS A 614 60.73 -21.05 -1.39
C HIS A 614 61.95 -21.88 -0.94
N PRO A 615 62.28 -23.00 -1.61
CA PRO A 615 63.59 -23.63 -1.40
C PRO A 615 64.69 -22.64 -1.80
N PRO A 616 65.84 -22.62 -1.10
CA PRO A 616 66.93 -21.71 -1.44
C PRO A 616 67.33 -21.91 -2.91
N SER A 617 67.27 -20.82 -3.69
CA SER A 617 67.54 -20.82 -5.14
C SER A 617 68.97 -21.29 -5.46
N CYS A 618 69.88 -21.18 -4.48
CA CYS A 618 71.30 -21.46 -4.63
C CYS A 618 71.76 -22.65 -3.77
N LYS A 619 72.68 -23.46 -4.31
CA LYS A 619 73.45 -24.41 -3.50
C LYS A 619 74.30 -23.65 -2.47
N ARG A 620 74.22 -24.06 -1.20
CA ARG A 620 74.97 -23.47 -0.05
C ARG A 620 76.44 -23.22 -0.33
N GLU A 621 77.11 -24.20 -0.92
CA GLU A 621 78.54 -24.12 -1.25
C GLU A 621 78.86 -23.01 -2.25
N ARG A 622 77.97 -22.77 -3.22
CA ARG A 622 78.17 -21.76 -4.27
C ARG A 622 78.05 -20.34 -3.72
N VAL A 623 77.10 -20.10 -2.80
CA VAL A 623 76.95 -18.82 -2.10
C VAL A 623 78.16 -18.56 -1.21
N ARG A 624 78.64 -19.59 -0.49
CA ARG A 624 79.86 -19.51 0.33
C ARG A 624 81.09 -19.18 -0.52
N SER A 625 81.28 -19.84 -1.66
CA SER A 625 82.37 -19.54 -2.59
C SER A 625 82.34 -18.11 -3.11
N ALA A 626 81.14 -17.58 -3.42
CA ALA A 626 81.00 -16.19 -3.84
C ALA A 626 81.27 -15.19 -2.71
N ALA A 627 80.79 -15.46 -1.48
CA ALA A 627 81.06 -14.65 -0.30
C ALA A 627 82.56 -14.52 -0.02
N GLN A 628 83.28 -15.63 -0.02
CA GLN A 628 84.72 -15.62 0.17
C GLN A 628 85.46 -14.98 -1.00
N LEU A 629 84.96 -15.10 -2.24
CA LEU A 629 85.53 -14.41 -3.39
C LEU A 629 85.39 -12.88 -3.27
N ALA A 630 84.23 -12.38 -2.82
CA ALA A 630 84.00 -10.96 -2.59
C ALA A 630 84.92 -10.40 -1.49
N ILE A 631 85.07 -11.14 -0.38
CA ILE A 631 86.00 -10.81 0.72
C ILE A 631 87.45 -10.76 0.21
N LYS A 632 87.88 -11.78 -0.55
CA LYS A 632 89.23 -11.85 -1.13
C LYS A 632 89.49 -10.72 -2.13
N ARG A 633 88.48 -10.34 -2.92
CA ARG A 633 88.59 -9.25 -3.92
C ARG A 633 88.71 -7.88 -3.26
N ASP A 634 87.98 -7.66 -2.17
CA ASP A 634 87.98 -6.39 -1.43
C ASP A 634 89.09 -6.30 -0.38
N LEU A 635 89.88 -7.37 -0.19
CA LEU A 635 90.94 -7.48 0.83
C LEU A 635 90.44 -7.19 2.25
N TRP A 636 89.21 -7.62 2.56
CA TRP A 636 88.63 -7.38 3.87
C TRP A 636 89.26 -8.29 4.93
N ASP A 637 89.81 -7.69 6.00
CA ASP A 637 90.59 -8.38 7.05
C ASP A 637 90.12 -8.04 8.48
N SER A 638 88.84 -7.69 8.66
CA SER A 638 88.28 -7.25 9.95
C SER A 638 87.48 -8.34 10.67
N LEU A 639 87.94 -9.59 10.60
CA LEU A 639 87.24 -10.74 11.17
C LEU A 639 87.17 -10.70 12.70
N ASP A 640 88.20 -10.19 13.37
CA ASP A 640 88.19 -10.03 14.83
C ASP A 640 87.19 -8.96 15.28
N ARG A 641 87.14 -7.82 14.57
CA ARG A 641 86.14 -6.77 14.81
C ARG A 641 84.70 -7.26 14.56
N PHE A 642 84.52 -8.17 13.59
CA PHE A 642 83.23 -8.81 13.33
C PHE A 642 82.80 -9.72 14.49
N LYS A 643 83.73 -10.51 15.05
CA LYS A 643 83.49 -11.30 16.26
C LYS A 643 83.18 -10.42 17.48
N GLU A 644 83.86 -9.29 17.63
CA GLU A 644 83.56 -8.30 18.69
C GLU A 644 82.16 -7.71 18.58
N LEU A 645 81.72 -7.34 17.37
CA LEU A 645 80.35 -6.85 17.16
C LEU A 645 79.31 -7.93 17.47
N ILE A 646 79.56 -9.18 17.07
CA ILE A 646 78.68 -10.31 17.44
C ILE A 646 78.59 -10.43 18.96
N TYR A 647 79.72 -10.35 19.67
CA TYR A 647 79.75 -10.41 21.13
C TYR A 647 79.00 -9.24 21.80
N HIS A 648 79.07 -8.04 21.23
CA HIS A 648 78.32 -6.88 21.73
C HIS A 648 76.80 -7.05 21.56
N PHE A 649 76.35 -7.68 20.47
CA PHE A 649 74.92 -7.93 20.23
C PHE A 649 74.39 -9.19 20.94
N ASP A 650 75.24 -10.17 21.25
CA ASP A 650 74.91 -11.37 22.03
C ASP A 650 75.89 -11.54 23.23
N PRO A 651 75.76 -10.70 24.28
CA PRO A 651 76.62 -10.80 25.46
C PRO A 651 76.36 -12.09 26.27
N ALA A 652 75.21 -12.73 26.09
CA ALA A 652 74.83 -13.97 26.76
C ALA A 652 75.37 -15.23 26.06
N LYS A 653 75.97 -15.11 24.87
CA LYS A 653 76.42 -16.22 24.01
C LYS A 653 75.32 -17.26 23.79
N ARG A 654 74.09 -16.81 23.52
CA ARG A 654 72.95 -17.66 23.16
C ARG A 654 73.19 -18.39 21.84
N GLY A 655 74.04 -17.85 20.96
CA GLY A 655 74.45 -18.48 19.69
C GLY A 655 73.46 -18.26 18.55
N PHE A 656 72.32 -17.64 18.82
CA PHE A 656 71.27 -17.33 17.85
C PHE A 656 70.90 -15.85 17.90
N LEU A 657 70.73 -15.22 16.73
CA LEU A 657 70.29 -13.82 16.62
C LEU A 657 69.20 -13.65 15.54
N PRO A 658 68.27 -12.69 15.71
CA PRO A 658 67.26 -12.41 14.70
C PRO A 658 67.87 -11.76 13.45
N GLU A 659 67.29 -12.05 12.29
CA GLU A 659 67.79 -11.66 10.95
C GLU A 659 68.11 -10.16 10.82
N ASN A 660 67.27 -9.28 11.39
CA ASN A 660 67.47 -7.82 11.37
C ASN A 660 68.77 -7.39 12.09
N ARG A 661 69.12 -8.07 13.19
CA ARG A 661 70.35 -7.80 13.93
C ARG A 661 71.56 -8.30 13.16
N VAL A 662 71.46 -9.48 12.54
CA VAL A 662 72.55 -10.03 11.71
C VAL A 662 72.83 -9.12 10.50
N ARG A 663 71.78 -8.61 9.82
CA ARG A 663 71.95 -7.59 8.76
C ARG A 663 72.69 -6.35 9.26
N SER A 664 72.35 -5.87 10.46
CA SER A 664 72.99 -4.71 11.07
C SER A 664 74.47 -4.98 11.41
N ILE A 665 74.83 -6.19 11.81
CA ILE A 665 76.22 -6.60 12.07
C ILE A 665 77.02 -6.62 10.75
N ILE A 666 76.47 -7.22 9.70
CA ILE A 666 77.11 -7.30 8.38
C ILE A 666 77.38 -5.90 7.80
N LEU A 667 76.38 -5.01 7.90
CA LEU A 667 76.51 -3.62 7.45
C LEU A 667 77.44 -2.81 8.35
N GLY A 668 77.39 -3.02 9.67
CA GLY A 668 78.24 -2.34 10.64
C GLY A 668 79.73 -2.66 10.48
N CYS A 669 80.06 -3.90 10.08
CA CYS A 669 81.42 -4.33 9.76
C CYS A 669 81.87 -3.99 8.33
N ARG A 670 81.02 -3.35 7.53
CA ARG A 670 81.29 -2.95 6.13
C ARG A 670 81.80 -4.13 5.28
N LEU A 671 81.14 -5.28 5.39
CA LEU A 671 81.45 -6.42 4.53
C LEU A 671 81.15 -6.07 3.06
N PRO A 672 81.97 -6.53 2.09
CA PRO A 672 81.86 -6.18 0.67
C PRO A 672 80.76 -6.98 -0.05
N PHE A 673 79.58 -7.04 0.56
CA PHE A 673 78.43 -7.76 0.02
C PHE A 673 77.41 -6.78 -0.56
N THR A 674 76.92 -7.07 -1.76
CA THR A 674 75.75 -6.38 -2.31
C THR A 674 74.49 -6.77 -1.51
N PRO A 675 73.43 -5.95 -1.47
CA PRO A 675 72.21 -6.27 -0.72
C PRO A 675 71.63 -7.64 -1.11
N GLU A 676 71.61 -7.95 -2.42
CA GLU A 676 71.18 -9.24 -2.96
C GLU A 676 72.03 -10.41 -2.44
N MET A 677 73.34 -10.17 -2.25
CA MET A 677 74.25 -11.17 -1.72
C MET A 677 74.03 -11.42 -0.24
N ILE A 678 73.69 -10.37 0.52
CA ILE A 678 73.31 -10.50 1.94
C ILE A 678 72.05 -11.33 2.05
N ASP A 679 71.03 -11.09 1.22
CA ASP A 679 69.79 -11.85 1.23
C ASP A 679 70.03 -13.33 0.88
N ASN A 680 70.84 -13.61 -0.16
CA ASN A 680 71.24 -14.97 -0.50
C ASN A 680 72.01 -15.68 0.63
N ILE A 681 72.81 -14.94 1.40
CA ILE A 681 73.49 -15.47 2.59
C ILE A 681 72.46 -15.81 3.67
N MET A 682 71.49 -14.92 3.94
CA MET A 682 70.44 -15.15 4.96
C MET A 682 69.53 -16.34 4.64
N ASP A 683 69.31 -16.65 3.36
CA ASP A 683 68.48 -17.79 2.94
C ASP A 683 69.17 -19.14 3.14
N VAL A 684 70.51 -19.15 3.17
CA VAL A 684 71.32 -20.39 3.25
C VAL A 684 71.73 -20.75 4.67
N LEU A 685 71.76 -19.77 5.59
CA LEU A 685 72.18 -19.97 6.97
C LEU A 685 71.18 -20.82 7.77
N ASN A 686 71.71 -21.63 8.69
CA ASN A 686 70.90 -22.43 9.60
C ASN A 686 70.01 -21.55 10.50
N ARG A 687 68.77 -22.01 10.75
CA ARG A 687 67.79 -21.35 11.61
C ARG A 687 67.24 -22.31 12.66
N ASN A 688 66.90 -21.77 13.84
CA ASN A 688 66.17 -22.50 14.88
C ASN A 688 64.65 -22.49 14.63
N SER A 689 63.85 -23.21 15.44
CA SER A 689 62.38 -23.20 15.41
C SER A 689 61.76 -21.79 15.42
N ASP A 690 62.44 -20.84 16.09
CA ASP A 690 62.00 -19.45 16.22
C ASP A 690 62.48 -18.55 15.05
N CYS A 691 63.00 -19.13 13.96
CA CYS A 691 63.58 -18.44 12.80
C CYS A 691 64.80 -17.53 13.12
N GLU A 692 65.44 -17.70 14.27
CA GLU A 692 66.71 -17.04 14.62
C GLU A 692 67.89 -17.72 13.92
N ILE A 693 68.89 -16.94 13.50
CA ILE A 693 70.05 -17.38 12.71
C ILE A 693 71.18 -17.84 13.63
N GLU A 694 71.79 -18.98 13.31
CA GLU A 694 72.96 -19.53 14.00
C GLU A 694 74.23 -18.70 13.71
N LEU A 695 74.83 -18.13 14.75
CA LEU A 695 76.00 -17.26 14.62
C LEU A 695 77.29 -18.01 14.27
N CYS A 696 77.44 -19.24 14.76
CA CYS A 696 78.59 -20.08 14.42
C CYS A 696 78.63 -20.38 12.93
N ASP A 697 77.46 -20.60 12.32
CA ASP A 697 77.34 -20.85 10.88
C ASP A 697 77.69 -19.61 10.05
N LEU A 698 77.22 -18.44 10.48
CA LEU A 698 77.58 -17.15 9.85
C LEU A 698 79.09 -16.90 9.87
N ILE A 699 79.75 -17.15 11.00
CA ILE A 699 81.21 -17.02 11.13
C ILE A 699 81.90 -18.00 10.19
N ASN A 700 81.46 -19.26 10.13
CA ASN A 700 82.01 -20.28 9.23
C ASN A 700 81.84 -19.94 7.75
N MET A 701 80.78 -19.21 7.39
CA MET A 701 80.53 -18.77 6.01
C MET A 701 81.52 -17.67 5.58
N ILE A 702 81.93 -16.80 6.50
CA ILE A 702 82.82 -15.65 6.27
C ILE A 702 84.30 -16.02 6.46
N ASP A 703 84.61 -16.96 7.36
CA ASP A 703 85.98 -17.30 7.72
C ASP A 703 86.73 -18.01 6.58
N VAL A 704 87.58 -17.25 5.89
CA VAL A 704 88.41 -17.71 4.77
C VAL A 704 89.58 -18.57 5.25
N SER A 705 90.05 -18.35 6.48
CA SER A 705 91.30 -18.94 7.01
C SER A 705 91.06 -20.34 7.58
N ASN A 706 90.01 -20.49 8.39
CA ASN A 706 89.70 -21.78 9.03
C ASN A 706 88.85 -22.70 8.13
N ASN A 707 88.20 -22.14 7.10
CA ASN A 707 87.11 -22.81 6.41
C ASN A 707 87.02 -22.38 4.92
N PRO A 708 88.03 -22.67 4.08
CA PRO A 708 88.07 -22.21 2.68
C PRO A 708 87.07 -22.97 1.79
N ALA A 709 86.32 -22.22 0.97
CA ALA A 709 85.39 -22.73 -0.03
C ALA A 709 86.07 -22.96 -1.40
N PRO A 710 85.51 -23.84 -2.26
CA PRO A 710 86.06 -24.08 -3.60
C PRO A 710 86.07 -22.78 -4.44
N ALA A 711 87.13 -22.58 -5.22
CA ALA A 711 87.30 -21.37 -6.03
C ALA A 711 86.24 -21.31 -7.15
N ILE A 712 85.62 -20.15 -7.33
CA ILE A 712 84.66 -19.87 -8.41
C ILE A 712 85.19 -18.72 -9.27
N ALA A 713 84.87 -18.74 -10.57
CA ALA A 713 85.15 -17.61 -11.47
C ALA A 713 84.43 -16.33 -10.98
N PRO A 714 84.90 -15.12 -11.32
CA PRO A 714 84.22 -13.88 -10.98
C PRO A 714 82.80 -13.86 -11.58
N VAL A 715 81.81 -13.89 -10.70
CA VAL A 715 80.38 -13.98 -11.02
C VAL A 715 79.72 -12.60 -10.85
N ASN A 716 78.82 -12.20 -11.77
CA ASN A 716 77.90 -11.10 -11.49
C ASN A 716 76.81 -11.58 -10.53
N VAL A 717 76.94 -11.20 -9.26
CA VAL A 717 76.10 -11.67 -8.14
C VAL A 717 74.60 -11.49 -8.43
N ALA A 718 74.23 -10.38 -9.08
CA ALA A 718 72.84 -10.04 -9.42
C ALA A 718 72.18 -10.96 -10.47
N PHE A 719 72.98 -11.70 -11.24
CA PHE A 719 72.49 -12.44 -12.41
C PHE A 719 72.76 -13.95 -12.35
N GLU A 720 73.84 -14.37 -11.69
CA GLU A 720 74.38 -15.73 -11.80
C GLU A 720 74.38 -16.54 -10.49
N LEU A 721 74.30 -15.89 -9.31
CA LEU A 721 74.09 -16.60 -8.05
C LEU A 721 72.62 -16.98 -7.95
N CYS A 722 71.75 -15.99 -8.02
CA CYS A 722 70.34 -16.18 -8.32
C CYS A 722 70.13 -15.77 -9.77
N PRO A 723 70.01 -16.69 -10.75
CA PRO A 723 69.16 -16.35 -11.87
C PRO A 723 67.85 -15.94 -11.20
N ASN A 724 67.44 -14.69 -11.37
CA ASN A 724 66.02 -14.34 -11.28
C ASN A 724 65.38 -15.17 -12.38
N ILE A 725 65.20 -16.48 -12.16
CA ILE A 725 64.36 -17.33 -12.97
C ILE A 725 63.06 -16.57 -12.87
N PRO A 726 62.59 -15.96 -13.97
CA PRO A 726 61.39 -15.17 -13.88
C PRO A 726 60.30 -16.16 -13.51
N PHE A 727 59.93 -16.10 -12.22
CA PHE A 727 58.74 -16.67 -11.64
C PHE A 727 58.76 -18.20 -11.50
N SER A 728 59.50 -18.70 -10.50
CA SER A 728 59.24 -20.04 -9.94
C SER A 728 57.87 -20.00 -9.24
N MET A 729 56.94 -20.84 -9.69
CA MET A 729 55.61 -20.92 -9.11
C MET A 729 55.70 -21.58 -7.72
N SER A 730 55.28 -20.89 -6.66
CA SER A 730 55.05 -21.49 -5.33
C SER A 730 53.90 -22.50 -5.43
N GLY A 731 54.02 -23.67 -4.78
CA GLY A 731 52.98 -24.71 -4.78
C GLY A 731 53.35 -25.98 -5.55
N ARG A 732 54.61 -26.42 -5.46
CA ARG A 732 55.04 -27.69 -6.11
C ARG A 732 54.38 -28.91 -5.47
N MET A 733 54.09 -28.82 -4.17
CA MET A 733 53.40 -29.84 -3.39
C MET A 733 52.08 -29.28 -2.86
N VAL A 734 50.98 -29.99 -3.14
CA VAL A 734 49.63 -29.63 -2.72
C VAL A 734 49.15 -30.62 -1.66
N ILE A 735 48.51 -30.12 -0.60
CA ILE A 735 47.87 -30.94 0.43
C ILE A 735 46.58 -31.52 -0.16
N TRP A 736 46.63 -32.81 -0.49
CA TRP A 736 45.56 -33.53 -1.18
C TRP A 736 44.29 -33.63 -0.32
N ASP A 737 44.44 -33.88 0.97
CA ASP A 737 43.30 -34.06 1.89
C ASP A 737 42.47 -32.77 2.02
N ARG A 738 43.14 -31.61 2.12
CA ARG A 738 42.49 -30.29 2.17
C ARG A 738 41.82 -29.93 0.85
N LEU A 739 42.41 -30.31 -0.28
CA LEU A 739 41.82 -30.10 -1.60
C LEU A 739 40.51 -30.88 -1.73
N ILE A 740 40.49 -32.15 -1.32
CA ILE A 740 39.27 -32.99 -1.33
C ILE A 740 38.20 -32.41 -0.40
N GLU A 741 38.57 -32.03 0.82
CA GLU A 741 37.62 -31.41 1.76
C GLU A 741 37.04 -30.10 1.18
N GLY A 742 37.87 -29.29 0.52
CA GLY A 742 37.47 -28.04 -0.12
C GLY A 742 36.47 -28.24 -1.27
N ILE A 743 36.54 -29.36 -2.01
CA ILE A 743 35.56 -29.72 -3.05
C ILE A 743 34.20 -30.06 -2.43
N GLY A 744 34.19 -30.63 -1.21
CA GLY A 744 32.99 -30.79 -0.39
C GLY A 744 31.94 -31.77 -0.94
N LEU A 745 32.31 -32.66 -1.85
CA LEU A 745 31.39 -33.64 -2.45
C LEU A 745 30.99 -34.76 -1.47
N GLU A 746 31.90 -35.19 -0.59
CA GLU A 746 31.61 -36.23 0.42
C GLU A 746 30.51 -35.83 1.39
N LYS A 747 30.53 -34.57 1.88
CA LYS A 747 29.49 -34.05 2.79
C LYS A 747 28.12 -34.03 2.12
N SER A 748 28.03 -33.66 0.83
CA SER A 748 26.76 -33.67 0.09
C SER A 748 26.27 -35.06 -0.32
N MET A 749 27.16 -36.04 -0.51
CA MET A 749 26.73 -37.41 -0.80
C MET A 749 26.21 -38.13 0.45
N MET A 750 26.75 -37.83 1.65
CA MET A 750 26.20 -38.34 2.91
C MET A 750 24.84 -37.75 3.31
N GLU A 751 24.48 -36.56 2.82
CA GLU A 751 23.16 -35.94 3.07
C GLU A 751 22.06 -36.43 2.10
N THR A 752 22.44 -37.18 1.04
CA THR A 752 21.52 -37.70 0.02
C THR A 752 21.33 -39.22 0.05
N GLU A 753 22.09 -39.93 0.89
CA GLU A 753 21.79 -41.28 1.38
C GLU A 753 20.94 -41.21 2.66
#